data_AF-A0A1X7D0B4-F1
#
_entry.id   AF-A0A1X7D0B4-F1
#
_cell.length_a   1.000
_cell.length_b   1.000
_cell.length_c   1.000
_cell.angle_alpha   90.00
_cell.angle_beta   90.00
_cell.angle_gamma   90.00
#
_symmetry.space_group_name_H-M   'P 1'
#
loop_
_entity.id
_entity.type
_entity.pdbx_description
1 polymer ?
#
loop_
_entity_poly.entity_id
_entity_poly.type
_entity_poly.pdbx_seq_one_letter_code
_entity_poly.pdbx_strand_id
1 'polypeptide(L)'
;MLMNIKNKIILLTLTAVLFSIGGLSSTAYFKMTEMAESFFASSSMNELMQIDNFVSDFMKETEQNAKFLALEDNVLNSLGENPNFVKQEGLERISRSTMTEQGKKTFDLFGKMVSSHDSYDAVYLGMKDGSFNMYPEDSMPKGYDPRPRPWYRTAIEAPQISSFSKAYKSTTGKPVSSIMAKLVQNDQVIGIVGIDINLATLTDVISDIKVGKTGYIMLMEGDNTILSDPVHKDFLFKKADDLGIEGFNTIAKLKDNMTTVNVDGVEKFVRVYTSPKLGWKLALMIDKSEIMEDAYSTLRSTVLIGVCIAIILCIVGWIVAKSIATPIQSLVEAAQSVAKGDYKAIPDGKKFNGELLTLQQALKSMVASLSDLIKATEEKSLEAENQTRLAKDALADAEDARREADSAKRAGMLQAAEHLEIIVNQVTSASQELSAQIEESRAGAEQQRERTTEAATAMEEMNASVFEVAQNSSQAAESADNAKKQAETGGKIVENVIRSIGEVNTAAGEMAGGLEDLGRQAQGIGHIMNVITDIADQTNLLALNAAIEAARAGEAGRGFAVVADEVRKLAEKTMDATKEVGAAVSAIQAGTEKSIKDMSRASDMIGNSNGYASEAGESLSSIVDIVDSTSDQVRAIATASEEQSAASEEINRNTDEVNRIAAETVQTMEESARAVNELSRLSEELQSVIDTLKDA
;
A
#
# COMPACT_ATOMS: atom_id res chain seq x y z
N MET A 1 41.38 -19.03 48.61
CA MET A 1 41.78 -17.60 48.74
C MET A 1 40.51 -16.80 49.02
N LEU A 2 40.32 -16.32 50.26
CA LEU A 2 39.08 -15.64 50.67
C LEU A 2 39.01 -14.25 50.01
N MET A 3 38.08 -14.05 49.07
CA MET A 3 37.86 -12.74 48.43
C MET A 3 37.42 -11.69 49.47
N ASN A 4 38.14 -10.56 49.51
CA ASN A 4 37.76 -9.39 50.31
C ASN A 4 36.38 -8.87 49.89
N ILE A 5 35.59 -8.34 50.84
CA ILE A 5 34.22 -7.80 50.66
C ILE A 5 34.13 -6.89 49.44
N LYS A 6 35.15 -6.07 49.20
CA LYS A 6 35.26 -5.20 48.02
C LYS A 6 35.12 -5.97 46.69
N ASN A 7 35.85 -7.07 46.53
CA ASN A 7 35.83 -7.85 45.29
C ASN A 7 34.54 -8.66 45.15
N LYS A 8 33.90 -9.03 46.26
CA LYS A 8 32.58 -9.69 46.23
C LYS A 8 31.48 -8.74 45.75
N ILE A 9 31.46 -7.50 46.24
CA ILE A 9 30.46 -6.49 45.84
C ILE A 9 30.61 -6.17 44.35
N ILE A 10 31.83 -5.89 43.87
CA ILE A 10 32.08 -5.58 42.45
C ILE A 10 31.73 -6.77 41.55
N LEU A 11 32.09 -7.99 41.95
CA LEU A 11 31.75 -9.17 41.15
C LEU A 11 30.24 -9.40 41.10
N LEU A 12 29.51 -9.22 42.22
CA LEU A 12 28.06 -9.34 42.30
C LEU A 12 27.33 -8.29 41.44
N THR A 13 27.76 -7.03 41.48
CA THR A 13 27.15 -5.99 40.65
C THR A 13 27.44 -6.21 39.16
N LEU A 14 28.67 -6.59 38.82
CA LEU A 14 29.05 -6.88 37.42
C LEU A 14 28.28 -8.08 36.86
N THR A 15 28.15 -9.17 37.62
CA THR A 15 27.39 -10.35 37.16
C THR A 15 25.90 -10.06 37.06
N ALA A 16 25.33 -9.32 38.01
CA ALA A 16 23.93 -8.92 37.95
C ALA A 16 23.65 -8.08 36.68
N VAL A 17 24.49 -7.09 36.40
CA VAL A 17 24.31 -6.19 35.24
C VAL A 17 24.52 -6.92 33.92
N LEU A 18 25.55 -7.76 33.80
CA LEU A 18 25.79 -8.56 32.58
C LEU A 18 24.64 -9.53 32.31
N PHE A 19 24.07 -10.13 33.36
CA PHE A 19 22.93 -11.03 33.23
C PHE A 19 21.66 -10.28 32.82
N SER A 20 21.39 -9.10 33.40
CA SER A 20 20.24 -8.26 33.04
C SER A 20 20.33 -7.74 31.60
N ILE A 21 21.48 -7.21 31.17
CA ILE A 21 21.69 -6.69 29.82
C ILE A 21 21.63 -7.82 28.80
N GLY A 22 22.30 -8.96 29.07
CA GLY A 22 22.26 -10.13 28.20
C GLY A 22 20.83 -10.69 28.05
N GLY A 23 20.08 -10.76 29.16
CA GLY A 23 18.69 -11.20 29.16
C GLY A 23 17.77 -10.27 28.37
N LEU A 24 17.86 -8.96 28.60
CA LEU A 24 17.08 -7.95 27.88
C LEU A 24 17.44 -7.87 26.40
N SER A 25 18.74 -7.93 26.06
CA SER A 25 19.19 -7.90 24.67
C SER A 25 18.77 -9.15 23.90
N SER A 26 18.81 -10.31 24.56
CA SER A 26 18.36 -11.58 23.99
C SER A 26 16.85 -11.56 23.74
N THR A 27 16.04 -11.14 24.72
CA THR A 27 14.58 -11.05 24.55
C THR A 27 14.18 -10.01 23.51
N ALA A 28 14.87 -8.85 23.47
CA ALA A 28 14.67 -7.83 22.44
C ALA A 28 15.00 -8.36 21.04
N TYR A 29 16.12 -9.07 20.88
CA TYR A 29 16.51 -9.68 19.61
C TYR A 29 15.47 -10.69 19.11
N PHE A 30 15.00 -11.60 19.98
CA PHE A 30 13.97 -12.57 19.62
C PHE A 30 12.65 -11.89 19.25
N LYS A 31 12.18 -10.93 20.05
CA LYS A 31 10.95 -10.17 19.74
C LYS A 31 11.04 -9.37 18.45
N MET A 32 12.20 -8.77 18.17
CA MET A 32 12.42 -8.03 16.93
C MET A 32 12.44 -8.95 15.72
N THR A 33 13.06 -10.12 15.84
CA THR A 33 13.05 -11.13 14.77
C THR A 33 11.62 -11.60 14.49
N GLU A 34 10.85 -11.89 15.54
CA GLU A 34 9.44 -12.28 15.42
C GLU A 34 8.57 -11.17 14.82
N MET A 35 8.81 -9.92 15.20
CA MET A 35 8.12 -8.75 14.63
C MET A 35 8.49 -8.54 13.15
N ALA A 36 9.77 -8.69 12.80
CA ALA A 36 10.25 -8.60 11.42
C ALA A 36 9.63 -9.69 10.53
N GLU A 37 9.59 -10.92 11.02
CA GLU A 37 8.92 -12.05 10.35
C GLU A 37 7.42 -11.77 10.16
N SER A 38 6.73 -11.31 11.20
CA SER A 38 5.29 -10.99 11.15
C SER A 38 4.99 -9.81 10.21
N PHE A 39 5.83 -8.77 10.23
CA PHE A 39 5.73 -7.61 9.36
C PHE A 39 5.92 -8.02 7.90
N PHE A 40 6.99 -8.75 7.58
CA PHE A 40 7.20 -9.26 6.23
C PHE A 40 6.06 -10.20 5.84
N ALA A 41 5.62 -11.11 6.71
CA ALA A 41 4.47 -11.99 6.47
C ALA A 41 3.11 -11.27 6.36
N SER A 42 3.02 -9.98 6.67
CA SER A 42 1.80 -9.19 6.44
C SER A 42 1.96 -8.36 5.17
N SER A 43 3.05 -7.61 5.04
CA SER A 43 3.35 -6.73 3.90
C SER A 43 3.43 -7.51 2.59
N SER A 44 4.19 -8.61 2.59
CA SER A 44 4.38 -9.42 1.38
C SER A 44 3.09 -10.07 0.88
N MET A 45 2.07 -10.31 1.74
CA MET A 45 0.80 -10.89 1.27
C MET A 45 0.08 -9.87 0.41
N ASN A 46 -0.01 -8.64 0.92
CA ASN A 46 -0.74 -7.57 0.27
C ASN A 46 -0.09 -7.22 -1.06
N GLU A 47 1.24 -7.15 -1.11
CA GLU A 47 2.00 -6.95 -2.35
C GLU A 47 1.76 -8.09 -3.35
N LEU A 48 1.90 -9.35 -2.92
CA LEU A 48 1.68 -10.51 -3.80
C LEU A 48 0.24 -10.59 -4.31
N MET A 49 -0.77 -10.24 -3.50
CA MET A 49 -2.17 -10.20 -3.93
C MET A 49 -2.45 -9.08 -4.92
N GLN A 50 -1.84 -7.89 -4.74
CA GLN A 50 -1.98 -6.80 -5.72
C GLN A 50 -1.39 -7.19 -7.07
N ILE A 51 -0.25 -7.87 -7.04
CA ILE A 51 0.42 -8.32 -8.26
C ILE A 51 -0.36 -9.47 -8.91
N ASP A 52 -0.88 -10.41 -8.12
CA ASP A 52 -1.78 -11.43 -8.65
C ASP A 52 -3.02 -10.83 -9.31
N ASN A 53 -3.61 -9.79 -8.72
CA ASN A 53 -4.75 -9.09 -9.34
C ASN A 53 -4.33 -8.46 -10.67
N PHE A 54 -3.20 -7.75 -10.72
CA PHE A 54 -2.68 -7.19 -11.96
C PHE A 54 -2.46 -8.25 -13.03
N VAL A 55 -1.73 -9.32 -12.72
CA VAL A 55 -1.43 -10.42 -13.65
C VAL A 55 -2.73 -11.12 -14.07
N SER A 56 -3.64 -11.37 -13.14
CA SER A 56 -4.94 -12.00 -13.43
C SER A 56 -5.81 -11.15 -14.35
N ASP A 57 -5.86 -9.84 -14.12
CA ASP A 57 -6.67 -8.93 -14.91
C ASP A 57 -6.07 -8.74 -16.31
N PHE A 58 -4.74 -8.64 -16.41
CA PHE A 58 -4.00 -8.64 -17.67
C PHE A 58 -4.25 -9.91 -18.50
N MET A 59 -4.20 -11.08 -17.85
CA MET A 59 -4.49 -12.36 -18.50
C MET A 59 -5.96 -12.46 -18.92
N LYS A 60 -6.89 -11.94 -18.10
CA LYS A 60 -8.33 -11.91 -18.40
C LYS A 60 -8.67 -10.96 -19.55
N GLU A 61 -8.03 -9.80 -19.64
CA GLU A 61 -8.16 -8.88 -20.77
C GLU A 61 -7.72 -9.57 -22.07
N THR A 62 -6.57 -10.24 -22.03
CA THR A 62 -6.08 -10.99 -23.20
C THR A 62 -7.00 -12.16 -23.56
N GLU A 63 -7.61 -12.82 -22.57
CA GLU A 63 -8.66 -13.83 -22.79
C GLU A 63 -9.90 -13.23 -23.47
N GLN A 64 -10.33 -12.04 -23.07
CA GLN A 64 -11.44 -11.33 -23.71
C GLN A 64 -11.11 -10.94 -25.15
N ASN A 65 -9.88 -10.48 -25.40
CA ASN A 65 -9.40 -10.17 -26.74
C ASN A 65 -9.33 -11.42 -27.64
N ALA A 66 -8.87 -12.56 -27.11
CA ALA A 66 -8.88 -13.82 -27.85
C ALA A 66 -10.31 -14.27 -28.18
N LYS A 67 -11.26 -14.12 -27.25
CA LYS A 67 -12.69 -14.40 -27.48
C LYS A 67 -13.29 -13.46 -28.51
N PHE A 68 -12.97 -12.17 -28.44
CA PHE A 68 -13.40 -11.18 -29.42
C PHE A 68 -12.93 -11.57 -30.81
N LEU A 69 -11.65 -11.91 -30.98
CA LEU A 69 -11.12 -12.39 -32.25
C LEU A 69 -11.79 -13.68 -32.73
N ALA A 70 -12.18 -14.58 -31.82
CA ALA A 70 -12.89 -15.81 -32.19
C ALA A 70 -14.32 -15.55 -32.71
N LEU A 71 -14.90 -14.39 -32.41
CA LEU A 71 -16.23 -13.96 -32.85
C LEU A 71 -16.21 -13.07 -34.09
N GLU A 72 -15.06 -12.50 -34.43
CA GLU A 72 -14.92 -11.60 -35.58
C GLU A 72 -15.18 -12.33 -36.90
N ASP A 73 -16.05 -11.76 -37.74
CA ASP A 73 -16.44 -12.34 -39.04
C ASP A 73 -15.25 -12.62 -39.94
N ASN A 74 -14.22 -11.76 -39.87
CA ASN A 74 -13.00 -11.95 -40.67
C ASN A 74 -12.22 -13.19 -40.26
N VAL A 75 -12.33 -13.61 -39.00
CA VAL A 75 -11.63 -14.78 -38.46
C VAL A 75 -12.49 -16.03 -38.64
N LEU A 76 -13.79 -15.96 -38.33
CA LEU A 76 -14.76 -17.06 -38.50
C LEU A 76 -14.85 -17.57 -39.94
N ASN A 77 -14.82 -16.66 -40.92
CA ASN A 77 -14.96 -17.01 -42.34
C ASN A 77 -13.64 -17.32 -43.05
N SER A 78 -12.55 -17.57 -42.30
CA SER A 78 -11.22 -17.81 -42.89
C SER A 78 -10.85 -19.29 -43.08
N LEU A 79 -11.80 -20.22 -42.89
CA LEU A 79 -11.57 -21.65 -43.13
C LEU A 79 -11.28 -21.91 -44.61
N GLY A 80 -10.11 -22.48 -44.92
CA GLY A 80 -9.65 -22.70 -46.30
C GLY A 80 -9.03 -21.48 -46.99
N GLU A 81 -9.01 -20.32 -46.32
CA GLU A 81 -8.51 -19.05 -46.86
C GLU A 81 -7.06 -18.73 -46.43
N ASN A 82 -6.52 -19.52 -45.51
CA ASN A 82 -5.19 -19.32 -44.94
C ASN A 82 -4.14 -20.26 -45.57
N PRO A 83 -2.85 -19.90 -45.56
CA PRO A 83 -1.78 -20.76 -46.05
C PRO A 83 -1.75 -22.13 -45.36
N ASN A 84 -1.42 -23.19 -46.10
CA ASN A 84 -1.41 -24.55 -45.58
C ASN A 84 -0.06 -25.23 -45.86
N PHE A 85 0.83 -25.18 -44.88
CA PHE A 85 2.20 -25.70 -44.96
C PHE A 85 2.29 -27.23 -45.07
N VAL A 86 1.20 -27.95 -44.82
CA VAL A 86 1.11 -29.40 -45.00
C VAL A 86 0.76 -29.76 -46.45
N LYS A 87 -0.10 -28.95 -47.11
CA LYS A 87 -0.62 -29.23 -48.46
C LYS A 87 0.14 -28.48 -49.57
N GLN A 88 0.74 -27.34 -49.28
CA GLN A 88 1.43 -26.49 -50.25
C GLN A 88 2.94 -26.72 -50.15
N GLU A 89 3.51 -27.40 -51.15
CA GLU A 89 4.96 -27.63 -51.22
C GLU A 89 5.74 -26.33 -51.48
N GLY A 90 6.83 -26.11 -50.75
CA GLY A 90 7.72 -24.95 -50.91
C GLY A 90 7.32 -23.70 -50.11
N LEU A 91 6.21 -23.75 -49.36
CA LEU A 91 5.85 -22.68 -48.44
C LEU A 91 6.70 -22.79 -47.15
N GLU A 92 7.58 -21.82 -46.92
CA GLU A 92 8.53 -21.82 -45.78
C GLU A 92 8.38 -20.58 -44.89
N ARG A 93 7.43 -19.69 -45.18
CA ARG A 93 7.21 -18.44 -44.47
C ARG A 93 5.73 -18.07 -44.46
N ILE A 94 5.25 -17.52 -43.35
CA ILE A 94 3.99 -16.77 -43.30
C ILE A 94 4.25 -15.38 -43.89
N SER A 95 3.59 -15.04 -44.99
CA SER A 95 3.59 -13.68 -45.53
C SER A 95 2.19 -13.23 -45.93
N ARG A 96 1.90 -11.95 -45.74
CA ARG A 96 0.67 -11.31 -46.20
C ARG A 96 0.47 -11.48 -47.72
N SER A 97 1.56 -11.51 -48.47
CA SER A 97 1.54 -11.63 -49.94
C SER A 97 1.05 -12.99 -50.44
N THR A 98 1.18 -14.04 -49.62
CA THR A 98 0.80 -15.42 -49.96
C THR A 98 -0.63 -15.79 -49.57
N MET A 99 -1.39 -14.85 -49.01
CA MET A 99 -2.75 -15.06 -48.48
C MET A 99 -3.83 -14.66 -49.48
N THR A 100 -5.02 -15.26 -49.39
CA THR A 100 -6.20 -14.80 -50.13
C THR A 100 -6.66 -13.44 -49.60
N GLU A 101 -7.59 -12.77 -50.28
CA GLU A 101 -8.14 -11.50 -49.79
C GLU A 101 -8.79 -11.63 -48.40
N GLN A 102 -9.42 -12.76 -48.10
CA GLN A 102 -9.97 -13.02 -46.78
C GLN A 102 -8.85 -13.25 -45.74
N GLY A 103 -7.85 -14.07 -46.06
CA GLY A 103 -6.70 -14.29 -45.18
C GLY A 103 -5.89 -13.01 -44.88
N LYS A 104 -5.81 -12.07 -45.83
CA LYS A 104 -5.19 -10.75 -45.62
C LYS A 104 -5.96 -9.90 -44.62
N LYS A 105 -7.31 -9.91 -44.66
CA LYS A 105 -8.12 -9.18 -43.67
C LYS A 105 -7.90 -9.72 -42.26
N THR A 106 -7.83 -11.04 -42.11
CA THR A 106 -7.50 -11.69 -40.84
C THR A 106 -6.10 -11.30 -40.37
N PHE A 107 -5.10 -11.34 -41.25
CA PHE A 107 -3.72 -10.93 -40.95
C PHE A 107 -3.62 -9.46 -40.54
N ASP A 108 -4.31 -8.56 -41.24
CA ASP A 108 -4.30 -7.12 -40.93
C ASP A 108 -4.99 -6.82 -39.60
N LEU A 109 -6.06 -7.54 -39.26
CA LEU A 109 -6.70 -7.48 -37.94
C LEU A 109 -5.72 -7.90 -36.84
N PHE A 110 -5.00 -9.01 -37.03
CA PHE A 110 -3.96 -9.46 -36.09
C PHE A 110 -2.84 -8.43 -35.95
N GLY A 111 -2.45 -7.79 -37.06
CA GLY A 111 -1.49 -6.69 -37.04
C GLY A 111 -1.93 -5.51 -36.20
N LYS A 112 -3.21 -5.12 -36.27
CA LYS A 112 -3.76 -4.07 -35.39
C LYS A 112 -3.72 -4.47 -33.92
N MET A 113 -4.08 -5.71 -33.61
CA MET A 113 -4.06 -6.21 -32.22
C MET A 113 -2.66 -6.22 -31.63
N VAL A 114 -1.65 -6.71 -32.36
CA VAL A 114 -0.26 -6.71 -31.90
C VAL A 114 0.29 -5.29 -31.79
N SER A 115 -0.05 -4.40 -32.74
CA SER A 115 0.42 -3.01 -32.72
C SER A 115 -0.22 -2.14 -31.63
N SER A 116 -1.37 -2.55 -31.10
CA SER A 116 -2.06 -1.83 -30.02
C SER A 116 -1.78 -2.41 -28.63
N HIS A 117 -1.13 -3.57 -28.53
CA HIS A 117 -0.80 -4.23 -27.27
C HIS A 117 0.67 -4.67 -27.28
N ASP A 118 1.54 -3.85 -26.70
CA ASP A 118 3.01 -4.07 -26.68
C ASP A 118 3.44 -5.41 -26.05
N SER A 119 2.58 -6.01 -25.23
CA SER A 119 2.82 -7.29 -24.58
C SER A 119 2.54 -8.50 -25.47
N TYR A 120 1.91 -8.33 -26.63
CA TYR A 120 1.59 -9.42 -27.54
C TYR A 120 2.77 -9.66 -28.48
N ASP A 121 3.35 -10.86 -28.42
CA ASP A 121 4.41 -11.27 -29.36
C ASP A 121 3.82 -11.61 -30.73
N ALA A 122 2.70 -12.32 -30.73
CA ALA A 122 2.02 -12.74 -31.94
C ALA A 122 0.53 -13.00 -31.71
N VAL A 123 -0.26 -12.81 -32.76
CA VAL A 123 -1.64 -13.28 -32.84
C VAL A 123 -1.74 -14.22 -34.03
N TYR A 124 -2.29 -15.40 -33.80
CA TYR A 124 -2.29 -16.47 -34.79
C TYR A 124 -3.55 -17.32 -34.76
N LEU A 125 -3.75 -18.07 -35.82
CA LEU A 125 -4.96 -18.81 -36.10
C LEU A 125 -4.59 -20.15 -36.73
N GLY A 126 -4.98 -21.24 -36.07
CA GLY A 126 -4.93 -22.58 -36.65
C GLY A 126 -6.33 -23.07 -36.97
N MET A 127 -6.54 -23.58 -38.17
CA MET A 127 -7.83 -24.14 -38.60
C MET A 127 -7.85 -25.66 -38.55
N LYS A 128 -9.05 -26.25 -38.47
CA LYS A 128 -9.24 -27.71 -38.47
C LYS A 128 -8.70 -28.40 -39.73
N ASP A 129 -8.63 -27.68 -40.85
CA ASP A 129 -8.09 -28.17 -42.13
C ASP A 129 -6.55 -28.12 -42.21
N GLY A 130 -5.89 -27.64 -41.16
CA GLY A 130 -4.44 -27.48 -41.05
C GLY A 130 -3.90 -26.18 -41.62
N SER A 131 -4.76 -25.27 -42.11
CA SER A 131 -4.32 -23.94 -42.53
C SER A 131 -3.95 -23.08 -41.31
N PHE A 132 -3.01 -22.15 -41.50
CA PHE A 132 -2.42 -21.34 -40.44
C PHE A 132 -2.21 -19.89 -40.88
N ASN A 133 -2.52 -18.94 -40.01
CA ASN A 133 -2.29 -17.50 -40.21
C ASN A 133 -1.70 -16.90 -38.93
N MET A 134 -0.83 -15.91 -39.04
CA MET A 134 -0.14 -15.30 -37.92
C MET A 134 0.36 -13.91 -38.28
N TYR A 135 0.34 -12.99 -37.31
CA TYR A 135 1.11 -11.75 -37.33
C TYR A 135 2.03 -11.72 -36.09
N PRO A 136 3.29 -11.25 -36.20
CA PRO A 136 3.97 -10.75 -37.41
C PRO A 136 4.34 -11.87 -38.40
N GLU A 137 4.83 -11.49 -39.57
CA GLU A 137 5.36 -12.46 -40.55
C GLU A 137 6.61 -13.18 -40.02
N ASP A 138 6.61 -14.51 -40.08
CA ASP A 138 7.72 -15.34 -39.57
C ASP A 138 8.03 -16.53 -40.48
N SER A 139 9.25 -17.06 -40.36
CA SER A 139 9.68 -18.28 -41.03
C SER A 139 9.08 -19.50 -40.34
N MET A 140 8.53 -20.43 -41.11
CA MET A 140 7.84 -21.59 -40.58
C MET A 140 8.64 -22.88 -40.79
N PRO A 141 8.67 -23.80 -39.82
CA PRO A 141 9.22 -25.13 -40.03
C PRO A 141 8.56 -25.81 -41.23
N LYS A 142 9.35 -26.52 -42.04
CA LYS A 142 8.83 -27.26 -43.19
C LYS A 142 7.76 -28.26 -42.75
N GLY A 143 6.58 -28.19 -43.36
CA GLY A 143 5.45 -29.06 -43.02
C GLY A 143 4.74 -28.68 -41.72
N TYR A 144 4.86 -27.44 -41.24
CA TYR A 144 4.21 -26.99 -40.01
C TYR A 144 2.70 -27.28 -40.01
N ASP A 145 2.22 -27.90 -38.94
CA ASP A 145 0.80 -28.16 -38.71
C ASP A 145 0.43 -27.59 -37.33
N PRO A 146 -0.58 -26.70 -37.23
CA PRO A 146 -1.00 -26.13 -35.95
C PRO A 146 -1.70 -27.17 -35.05
N ARG A 147 -2.33 -28.20 -35.60
CA ARG A 147 -3.20 -29.14 -34.85
C ARG A 147 -2.48 -30.00 -33.81
N PRO A 148 -1.27 -30.56 -34.07
CA PRO A 148 -0.53 -31.30 -33.06
C PRO A 148 0.15 -30.41 -32.02
N ARG A 149 0.12 -29.08 -32.18
CA ARG A 149 0.82 -28.17 -31.28
C ARG A 149 0.17 -28.17 -29.89
N PRO A 150 0.96 -28.03 -28.81
CA PRO A 150 0.44 -28.03 -27.44
C PRO A 150 -0.71 -27.03 -27.25
N TRP A 151 -0.57 -25.79 -27.71
CA TRP A 151 -1.60 -24.76 -27.59
C TRP A 151 -2.93 -25.16 -28.27
N TYR A 152 -2.87 -25.81 -29.44
CA TYR A 152 -4.07 -26.23 -30.17
C TYR A 152 -4.78 -27.38 -29.46
N ARG A 153 -4.01 -28.38 -29.01
CA ARG A 153 -4.53 -29.53 -28.27
C ARG A 153 -5.13 -29.12 -26.93
N THR A 154 -4.42 -28.31 -26.16
CA THR A 154 -4.91 -27.76 -24.90
C THR A 154 -6.21 -27.00 -25.09
N ALA A 155 -6.31 -26.19 -26.14
CA ALA A 155 -7.53 -25.45 -26.44
C ALA A 155 -8.70 -26.37 -26.81
N ILE A 156 -8.47 -27.40 -27.63
CA ILE A 156 -9.52 -28.36 -28.00
C ILE A 156 -9.99 -29.18 -26.79
N GLU A 157 -9.07 -29.64 -25.95
CA GLU A 157 -9.35 -30.48 -24.77
C GLU A 157 -9.98 -29.69 -23.61
N ALA A 158 -9.78 -28.36 -23.55
CA ALA A 158 -10.37 -27.52 -22.53
C ALA A 158 -11.91 -27.52 -22.63
N PRO A 159 -12.66 -27.58 -21.52
CA PRO A 159 -14.13 -27.55 -21.55
C PRO A 159 -14.67 -26.15 -21.91
N GLN A 160 -13.92 -25.10 -21.61
CA GLN A 160 -14.32 -23.71 -21.86
C GLN A 160 -14.03 -23.29 -23.32
N ILE A 161 -14.59 -22.15 -23.72
CA ILE A 161 -14.31 -21.52 -25.03
C ILE A 161 -12.87 -21.05 -25.10
N SER A 162 -12.32 -20.58 -23.99
CA SER A 162 -10.96 -20.06 -23.84
C SER A 162 -10.12 -20.95 -22.93
N SER A 163 -8.80 -20.89 -23.12
CA SER A 163 -7.83 -21.62 -22.30
C SER A 163 -6.46 -20.98 -22.35
N PHE A 164 -5.61 -21.35 -21.39
CA PHE A 164 -4.22 -20.92 -21.28
C PHE A 164 -3.31 -22.09 -21.62
N SER A 165 -2.25 -21.86 -22.39
CA SER A 165 -1.20 -22.86 -22.56
C SER A 165 -0.24 -22.82 -21.36
N LYS A 166 0.53 -23.89 -21.19
CA LYS A 166 1.79 -23.77 -20.45
C LYS A 166 2.74 -22.85 -21.17
N ALA A 167 3.72 -22.30 -20.47
CA ALA A 167 4.78 -21.53 -21.12
C ALA A 167 5.63 -22.40 -22.05
N TYR A 168 5.96 -21.87 -23.23
CA TYR A 168 6.81 -22.54 -24.21
C TYR A 168 7.61 -21.53 -25.06
N LYS A 169 8.50 -22.04 -25.93
CA LYS A 169 9.20 -21.20 -26.91
C LYS A 169 8.37 -21.09 -28.19
N SER A 170 8.01 -19.87 -28.56
CA SER A 170 7.31 -19.56 -29.81
C SER A 170 8.17 -19.88 -31.05
N THR A 171 7.60 -19.76 -32.24
CA THR A 171 8.36 -19.88 -33.51
C THR A 171 9.41 -18.78 -33.66
N THR A 172 9.17 -17.62 -33.05
CA THR A 172 10.11 -16.48 -32.98
C THR A 172 11.27 -16.75 -31.99
N GLY A 173 11.27 -17.90 -31.31
CA GLY A 173 12.27 -18.29 -30.32
C GLY A 173 12.10 -17.63 -28.94
N LYS A 174 11.05 -16.81 -28.79
CA LYS A 174 10.77 -16.06 -27.57
C LYS A 174 10.00 -16.90 -26.54
N PRO A 175 10.21 -16.60 -25.26
CA PRO A 175 9.46 -17.22 -24.18
C PRO A 175 8.04 -16.66 -24.11
N VAL A 176 7.04 -17.49 -24.38
CA VAL A 176 5.64 -17.05 -24.45
C VAL A 176 4.70 -17.94 -23.63
N SER A 177 3.59 -17.35 -23.22
CA SER A 177 2.39 -18.07 -22.77
C SER A 177 1.24 -17.69 -23.69
N SER A 178 0.53 -18.68 -24.21
CA SER A 178 -0.56 -18.43 -25.15
C SER A 178 -1.91 -18.42 -24.46
N ILE A 179 -2.77 -17.52 -24.91
CA ILE A 179 -4.19 -17.53 -24.58
C ILE A 179 -4.96 -17.88 -25.84
N MET A 180 -5.72 -18.96 -25.78
CA MET A 180 -6.42 -19.54 -26.91
C MET A 180 -7.93 -19.40 -26.75
N ALA A 181 -8.62 -19.18 -27.86
CA ALA A 181 -10.08 -19.23 -27.94
C ALA A 181 -10.54 -20.10 -29.12
N LYS A 182 -11.60 -20.87 -28.90
CA LYS A 182 -12.22 -21.73 -29.91
C LYS A 182 -13.08 -20.92 -30.86
N LEU A 183 -12.89 -21.12 -32.15
CA LEU A 183 -13.83 -20.68 -33.18
C LEU A 183 -14.91 -21.74 -33.31
N VAL A 184 -16.16 -21.38 -33.01
CA VAL A 184 -17.30 -22.29 -33.06
C VAL A 184 -18.28 -21.83 -34.13
N GLN A 185 -18.61 -22.71 -35.07
CA GLN A 185 -19.61 -22.48 -36.11
C GLN A 185 -20.48 -23.73 -36.24
N ASN A 186 -21.81 -23.57 -36.20
CA ASN A 186 -22.78 -24.68 -36.21
C ASN A 186 -22.46 -25.75 -35.15
N ASP A 187 -22.21 -25.32 -33.91
CA ASP A 187 -21.83 -26.18 -32.76
C ASP A 187 -20.57 -27.03 -32.95
N GLN A 188 -19.75 -26.75 -33.97
CA GLN A 188 -18.47 -27.41 -34.21
C GLN A 188 -17.31 -26.44 -34.07
N VAL A 189 -16.23 -26.90 -33.42
CA VAL A 189 -14.97 -26.15 -33.38
C VAL A 189 -14.31 -26.23 -34.76
N ILE A 190 -14.17 -25.09 -35.43
CA ILE A 190 -13.59 -24.97 -36.78
C ILE A 190 -12.14 -24.52 -36.79
N GLY A 191 -11.65 -23.99 -35.67
CA GLY A 191 -10.28 -23.55 -35.50
C GLY A 191 -10.03 -23.00 -34.10
N ILE A 192 -8.81 -22.58 -33.84
CA ILE A 192 -8.36 -21.96 -32.59
C ILE A 192 -7.59 -20.69 -32.95
N VAL A 193 -8.00 -19.56 -32.39
CA VAL A 193 -7.20 -18.32 -32.38
C VAL A 193 -6.39 -18.29 -31.10
N GLY A 194 -5.14 -17.84 -31.19
CA GLY A 194 -4.22 -17.72 -30.06
C GLY A 194 -3.54 -16.36 -30.05
N ILE A 195 -3.30 -15.86 -28.85
CA ILE A 195 -2.48 -14.67 -28.58
C ILE A 195 -1.29 -15.13 -27.74
N ASP A 196 -0.08 -14.94 -28.25
CA ASP A 196 1.16 -15.16 -27.51
C ASP A 196 1.51 -13.92 -26.70
N ILE A 197 1.53 -14.07 -25.38
CA ILE A 197 2.05 -13.04 -24.47
C ILE A 197 3.55 -13.24 -24.33
N ASN A 198 4.31 -12.17 -24.55
CA ASN A 198 5.75 -12.15 -24.26
C ASN A 198 5.99 -12.15 -22.75
N LEU A 199 6.54 -13.25 -22.23
CA LEU A 199 6.81 -13.37 -20.79
C LEU A 199 7.94 -12.44 -20.32
N ALA A 200 8.82 -11.99 -21.23
CA ALA A 200 9.82 -10.98 -20.90
C ALA A 200 9.16 -9.63 -20.57
N THR A 201 8.13 -9.23 -21.32
CA THR A 201 7.38 -7.99 -21.02
C THR A 201 6.68 -8.09 -19.67
N LEU A 202 6.08 -9.25 -19.35
CA LEU A 202 5.49 -9.48 -18.03
C LEU A 202 6.55 -9.45 -16.91
N THR A 203 7.75 -9.98 -17.17
CA THR A 203 8.89 -9.92 -16.25
C THR A 203 9.31 -8.48 -15.98
N ASP A 204 9.42 -7.64 -17.00
CA ASP A 204 9.82 -6.24 -16.87
C ASP A 204 8.79 -5.46 -16.04
N VAL A 205 7.49 -5.65 -16.31
CA VAL A 205 6.41 -5.00 -15.54
C VAL A 205 6.41 -5.44 -14.08
N ILE A 206 6.63 -6.73 -13.80
CA ILE A 206 6.74 -7.23 -12.42
C ILE A 206 8.02 -6.68 -11.75
N SER A 207 9.10 -6.51 -12.50
CA SER A 207 10.39 -6.00 -11.99
C SER A 207 10.36 -4.52 -11.63
N ASP A 208 9.49 -3.73 -12.27
CA ASP A 208 9.28 -2.32 -11.93
C ASP A 208 8.62 -2.13 -10.55
N ILE A 209 7.97 -3.18 -10.03
CA ILE A 209 7.36 -3.17 -8.70
C ILE A 209 8.45 -3.38 -7.65
N LYS A 210 8.94 -2.27 -7.09
CA LYS A 210 9.98 -2.27 -6.07
C LYS A 210 9.43 -2.75 -4.73
N VAL A 211 9.98 -3.87 -4.26
CA VAL A 211 9.74 -4.38 -2.91
C VAL A 211 10.97 -4.09 -2.06
N GLY A 212 10.92 -3.03 -1.25
CA GLY A 212 12.10 -2.56 -0.52
C GLY A 212 13.24 -2.14 -1.47
N LYS A 213 14.49 -2.39 -1.04
CA LYS A 213 15.72 -2.08 -1.78
C LYS A 213 16.26 -3.30 -2.54
N THR A 214 16.11 -4.49 -1.97
CA THR A 214 16.67 -5.75 -2.50
C THR A 214 15.61 -6.77 -2.90
N GLY A 215 14.34 -6.48 -2.64
CA GLY A 215 13.25 -7.41 -2.88
C GLY A 215 12.87 -7.50 -4.35
N TYR A 216 12.52 -8.71 -4.78
CA TYR A 216 12.06 -9.01 -6.13
C TYR A 216 11.10 -10.20 -6.14
N ILE A 217 10.38 -10.35 -7.23
CA ILE A 217 9.33 -11.36 -7.36
C ILE A 217 9.64 -12.29 -8.53
N MET A 218 9.62 -13.57 -8.23
CA MET A 218 9.72 -14.65 -9.20
C MET A 218 8.32 -15.21 -9.46
N LEU A 219 7.99 -15.46 -10.72
CA LEU A 219 6.73 -16.08 -11.13
C LEU A 219 6.99 -17.52 -11.59
N MET A 220 6.16 -18.46 -11.14
CA MET A 220 6.23 -19.86 -11.53
C MET A 220 4.86 -20.43 -11.89
N GLU A 221 4.82 -21.45 -12.73
CA GLU A 221 3.62 -22.27 -12.92
C GLU A 221 3.33 -23.15 -11.70
N GLY A 222 2.14 -23.73 -11.64
CA GLY A 222 1.76 -24.67 -10.57
C GLY A 222 2.66 -25.90 -10.46
N ASP A 223 3.39 -26.26 -11.53
CA ASP A 223 4.37 -27.36 -11.55
C ASP A 223 5.83 -26.92 -11.29
N ASN A 224 5.99 -25.69 -10.78
CA ASN A 224 7.26 -25.04 -10.41
C ASN A 224 8.16 -24.62 -11.59
N THR A 225 7.64 -24.59 -12.81
CA THR A 225 8.37 -24.02 -13.96
C THR A 225 8.50 -22.50 -13.80
N ILE A 226 9.72 -21.97 -13.82
CA ILE A 226 9.99 -20.53 -13.65
C ILE A 226 9.64 -19.78 -14.94
N LEU A 227 8.72 -18.82 -14.82
CA LEU A 227 8.21 -17.99 -15.91
C LEU A 227 8.87 -16.61 -15.98
N SER A 228 9.20 -16.06 -14.81
CA SER A 228 9.86 -14.77 -14.66
C SER A 228 10.79 -14.83 -13.46
N ASP A 229 12.04 -14.42 -13.66
CA ASP A 229 13.01 -14.19 -12.60
C ASP A 229 13.88 -12.97 -12.97
N PRO A 230 13.67 -11.82 -12.31
CA PRO A 230 14.43 -10.60 -12.56
C PRO A 230 15.95 -10.74 -12.31
N VAL A 231 16.34 -11.65 -11.42
CA VAL A 231 17.73 -11.83 -10.97
C VAL A 231 18.40 -12.96 -11.76
N HIS A 232 17.72 -14.09 -11.95
CA HIS A 232 18.27 -15.29 -12.58
C HIS A 232 17.63 -15.59 -13.94
N LYS A 233 17.92 -14.75 -14.94
CA LYS A 233 17.37 -14.89 -16.30
C LYS A 233 17.66 -16.25 -16.98
N ASP A 234 18.73 -16.94 -16.56
CA ASP A 234 19.09 -18.27 -17.08
C ASP A 234 18.24 -19.42 -16.50
N PHE A 235 17.37 -19.15 -15.52
CA PHE A 235 16.51 -20.15 -14.88
C PHE A 235 15.11 -20.23 -15.51
N LEU A 236 14.77 -19.30 -16.40
CA LEU A 236 13.51 -19.32 -17.13
C LEU A 236 13.31 -20.69 -17.83
N PHE A 237 12.09 -21.23 -17.77
CA PHE A 237 11.68 -22.53 -18.31
C PHE A 237 12.30 -23.76 -17.65
N LYS A 238 13.06 -23.59 -16.58
CA LYS A 238 13.51 -24.69 -15.74
C LYS A 238 12.58 -24.81 -14.54
N LYS A 239 12.51 -26.01 -13.99
CA LYS A 239 11.79 -26.28 -12.76
C LYS A 239 12.65 -25.85 -11.57
N ALA A 240 12.08 -25.09 -10.64
CA ALA A 240 12.78 -24.60 -9.46
C ALA A 240 13.36 -25.76 -8.60
N ASP A 241 12.70 -26.93 -8.59
CA ASP A 241 13.14 -28.14 -7.92
C ASP A 241 14.27 -28.90 -8.65
N ASP A 242 14.50 -28.63 -9.93
CA ASP A 242 15.54 -29.29 -10.76
C ASP A 242 16.84 -28.47 -10.89
N LEU A 243 16.90 -27.26 -10.30
CA LEU A 243 18.07 -26.36 -10.40
C LEU A 243 19.28 -26.82 -9.58
N GLY A 244 19.11 -27.74 -8.63
CA GLY A 244 20.18 -28.19 -7.73
C GLY A 244 20.56 -27.16 -6.65
N ILE A 245 19.78 -26.09 -6.49
CA ILE A 245 19.97 -25.05 -5.47
C ILE A 245 18.97 -25.29 -4.34
N GLU A 246 19.46 -25.43 -3.11
CA GLU A 246 18.63 -25.75 -1.93
C GLU A 246 17.54 -24.70 -1.68
N GLY A 247 17.86 -23.41 -1.88
CA GLY A 247 16.90 -22.32 -1.76
C GLY A 247 15.70 -22.48 -2.70
N PHE A 248 15.93 -22.65 -4.00
CA PHE A 248 14.85 -22.83 -4.98
C PHE A 248 14.04 -24.11 -4.76
N ASN A 249 14.67 -25.20 -4.32
CA ASN A 249 13.96 -26.43 -3.97
C ASN A 249 13.02 -26.22 -2.77
N THR A 250 13.44 -25.41 -1.79
CA THR A 250 12.61 -25.04 -0.65
C THR A 250 11.43 -24.18 -1.08
N ILE A 251 11.66 -23.19 -1.96
CA ILE A 251 10.62 -22.34 -2.54
C ILE A 251 9.59 -23.17 -3.31
N ALA A 252 10.03 -24.14 -4.12
CA ALA A 252 9.16 -25.02 -4.90
C ALA A 252 8.19 -25.87 -4.04
N LYS A 253 8.62 -26.23 -2.83
CA LYS A 253 7.83 -27.03 -1.86
C LYS A 253 6.94 -26.19 -0.95
N LEU A 254 7.19 -24.88 -0.88
CA LEU A 254 6.42 -23.98 -0.04
C LEU A 254 4.95 -23.91 -0.50
N LYS A 255 4.03 -23.90 0.47
CA LYS A 255 2.59 -23.78 0.21
C LYS A 255 2.04 -22.55 0.92
N ASP A 256 1.89 -21.46 0.17
CA ASP A 256 1.24 -20.21 0.59
C ASP A 256 1.68 -19.68 1.97
N ASN A 257 2.98 -19.82 2.26
CA ASN A 257 3.56 -19.44 3.55
C ASN A 257 4.90 -18.74 3.33
N MET A 258 5.52 -18.31 4.42
CA MET A 258 6.85 -17.70 4.44
C MET A 258 7.89 -18.65 5.03
N THR A 259 9.13 -18.54 4.57
CA THR A 259 10.30 -19.13 5.23
C THR A 259 11.55 -18.30 4.97
N THR A 260 12.68 -18.67 5.57
CA THR A 260 14.01 -18.16 5.20
C THR A 260 14.70 -19.19 4.33
N VAL A 261 15.30 -18.74 3.23
CA VAL A 261 16.12 -19.59 2.35
C VAL A 261 17.48 -18.94 2.13
N ASN A 262 18.48 -19.77 1.80
CA ASN A 262 19.75 -19.28 1.30
C ASN A 262 19.74 -19.36 -0.22
N VAL A 263 19.90 -18.21 -0.88
CA VAL A 263 20.06 -18.10 -2.33
C VAL A 263 21.32 -17.29 -2.59
N ASP A 264 22.24 -17.85 -3.39
CA ASP A 264 23.54 -17.25 -3.73
C ASP A 264 24.41 -16.83 -2.53
N GLY A 265 24.30 -17.56 -1.41
CA GLY A 265 25.06 -17.26 -0.19
C GLY A 265 24.43 -16.19 0.70
N VAL A 266 23.27 -15.65 0.31
CA VAL A 266 22.53 -14.63 1.08
C VAL A 266 21.28 -15.25 1.70
N GLU A 267 21.07 -15.04 3.00
CA GLU A 267 19.80 -15.39 3.64
C GLU A 267 18.72 -14.40 3.19
N LYS A 268 17.64 -14.93 2.60
CA LYS A 268 16.50 -14.18 2.13
C LYS A 268 15.23 -14.64 2.84
N PHE A 269 14.38 -13.70 3.22
CA PHE A 269 12.98 -14.01 3.52
C PHE A 269 12.24 -14.26 2.21
N VAL A 270 11.50 -15.36 2.15
CA VAL A 270 10.74 -15.73 0.96
C VAL A 270 9.33 -16.08 1.34
N ARG A 271 8.39 -15.54 0.57
CA ARG A 271 6.98 -15.92 0.62
C ARG A 271 6.52 -16.40 -0.72
N VAL A 272 5.79 -17.50 -0.72
CA VAL A 272 5.07 -18.00 -1.90
C VAL A 272 3.59 -17.69 -1.73
N TYR A 273 2.95 -17.26 -2.81
CA TYR A 273 1.51 -17.10 -2.94
C TYR A 273 1.03 -17.78 -4.23
N THR A 274 0.04 -18.65 -4.13
CA THR A 274 -0.54 -19.34 -5.28
C THR A 274 -1.83 -18.64 -5.72
N SER A 275 -1.83 -18.11 -6.94
CA SER A 275 -2.99 -17.50 -7.57
C SER A 275 -4.17 -18.48 -7.63
N PRO A 276 -5.31 -18.17 -7.02
CA PRO A 276 -6.51 -19.00 -7.12
C PRO A 276 -7.09 -19.03 -8.54
N LYS A 277 -6.85 -17.98 -9.33
CA LYS A 277 -7.39 -17.81 -10.69
C LYS A 277 -6.53 -18.51 -11.73
N LEU A 278 -5.22 -18.29 -11.69
CA LEU A 278 -4.27 -18.77 -12.70
C LEU A 278 -3.57 -20.08 -12.31
N GLY A 279 -3.55 -20.43 -11.02
CA GLY A 279 -2.75 -21.55 -10.50
C GLY A 279 -1.24 -21.30 -10.54
N TRP A 280 -0.81 -20.09 -10.90
CA TRP A 280 0.58 -19.65 -10.87
C TRP A 280 1.02 -19.30 -9.45
N LYS A 281 2.29 -19.49 -9.15
CA LYS A 281 2.91 -19.18 -7.86
C LYS A 281 3.78 -17.93 -8.01
N LEU A 282 3.55 -16.94 -7.16
CA LEU A 282 4.40 -15.78 -7.01
C LEU A 282 5.28 -15.98 -5.78
N ALA A 283 6.59 -15.87 -5.95
CA ALA A 283 7.58 -15.97 -4.89
C ALA A 283 8.27 -14.62 -4.69
N LEU A 284 7.91 -13.93 -3.61
CA LEU A 284 8.55 -12.68 -3.20
C LEU A 284 9.74 -12.99 -2.31
N MET A 285 10.91 -12.47 -2.70
CA MET A 285 12.18 -12.70 -2.00
C MET A 285 12.81 -11.36 -1.63
N ILE A 286 13.26 -11.20 -0.39
CA ILE A 286 13.98 -10.01 0.07
C ILE A 286 15.15 -10.40 0.98
N ASP A 287 16.22 -9.63 0.98
CA ASP A 287 17.36 -9.91 1.85
C ASP A 287 16.95 -9.77 3.32
N LYS A 288 17.21 -10.81 4.12
CA LYS A 288 16.94 -10.79 5.56
C LYS A 288 17.66 -9.64 6.25
N SER A 289 18.86 -9.29 5.76
CA SER A 289 19.66 -8.19 6.31
C SER A 289 19.00 -6.81 6.14
N GLU A 290 18.21 -6.60 5.09
CA GLU A 290 17.48 -5.35 4.86
C GLU A 290 16.35 -5.18 5.88
N ILE A 291 15.51 -6.22 6.01
CA ILE A 291 14.41 -6.22 6.99
C ILE A 291 14.93 -6.12 8.43
N MET A 292 16.10 -6.70 8.70
CA MET A 292 16.73 -6.69 10.03
C MET A 292 17.61 -5.46 10.30
N GLU A 293 17.78 -4.55 9.33
CA GLU A 293 18.68 -3.38 9.47
C GLU A 293 18.28 -2.50 10.66
N ASP A 294 16.98 -2.22 10.79
CA ASP A 294 16.41 -1.43 11.89
C ASP A 294 16.51 -2.15 13.24
N ALA A 295 16.33 -3.48 13.23
CA ALA A 295 16.50 -4.32 14.41
C ALA A 295 17.95 -4.29 14.91
N TYR A 296 18.94 -4.40 14.00
CA TYR A 296 20.35 -4.33 14.35
C TYR A 296 20.79 -2.95 14.80
N SER A 297 20.21 -1.88 14.23
CA SER A 297 20.45 -0.51 14.68
C SER A 297 19.98 -0.32 16.13
N THR A 298 18.75 -0.74 16.41
CA THR A 298 18.15 -0.63 17.75
C THR A 298 18.86 -1.51 18.78
N LEU A 299 19.26 -2.72 18.39
CA LEU A 299 20.05 -3.61 19.24
C LEU A 299 21.41 -2.99 19.60
N ARG A 300 22.12 -2.41 18.63
CA ARG A 300 23.40 -1.72 18.87
C ARG A 300 23.23 -0.57 19.86
N SER A 301 22.22 0.28 19.66
CA SER A 301 21.93 1.40 20.59
C SER A 301 21.59 0.90 22.00
N THR A 302 20.79 -0.16 22.12
CA THR A 302 20.42 -0.76 23.42
C THR A 302 21.63 -1.35 24.15
N VAL A 303 22.50 -2.07 23.43
CA VAL A 303 23.74 -2.61 24.00
C VAL A 303 24.67 -1.47 24.45
N LEU A 304 24.79 -0.40 23.66
CA LEU A 304 25.67 0.73 23.97
C LEU A 304 25.19 1.47 25.23
N ILE A 305 23.88 1.73 25.34
CA ILE A 305 23.26 2.28 26.56
C ILE A 305 23.48 1.34 27.75
N GLY A 306 23.27 0.03 27.56
CA GLY A 306 23.52 -0.97 28.59
C GLY A 306 24.97 -0.97 29.09
N VAL A 307 25.95 -0.89 28.19
CA VAL A 307 27.37 -0.79 28.54
C VAL A 307 27.66 0.51 29.31
N CYS A 308 27.09 1.64 28.90
CA CYS A 308 27.23 2.90 29.63
C CYS A 308 26.67 2.79 31.07
N ILE A 309 25.49 2.21 31.24
CA ILE A 309 24.89 1.96 32.56
C ILE A 309 25.76 1.01 33.38
N ALA A 310 26.31 -0.05 32.78
CA ALA A 310 27.19 -0.98 33.45
C ALA A 310 28.48 -0.32 33.97
N ILE A 311 29.08 0.57 33.19
CA ILE A 311 30.25 1.35 33.60
C ILE A 311 29.89 2.25 34.79
N ILE A 312 28.76 2.96 34.72
CA ILE A 312 28.29 3.83 35.81
C ILE A 312 28.07 3.01 37.09
N LEU A 313 27.38 1.87 37.01
CA LEU A 313 27.13 0.99 38.16
C LEU A 313 28.40 0.37 38.73
N CYS A 314 29.40 0.06 37.88
CA CYS A 314 30.71 -0.38 38.35
C CYS A 314 31.46 0.74 39.10
N ILE A 315 31.37 1.99 38.62
CA ILE A 315 31.95 3.15 39.30
C ILE A 315 31.26 3.39 40.65
N VAL A 316 29.93 3.38 40.69
CA VAL A 316 29.15 3.53 41.93
C VAL A 316 29.45 2.39 42.89
N GLY A 317 29.46 1.14 42.42
CA GLY A 317 29.82 -0.02 43.21
C GLY A 317 31.24 0.05 43.77
N TRP A 318 32.20 0.59 43.00
CA TRP A 318 33.56 0.85 43.48
C TRP A 318 33.61 1.92 44.56
N ILE A 319 32.84 3.01 44.42
CA ILE A 319 32.73 4.08 45.42
C ILE A 319 32.14 3.52 46.72
N VAL A 320 31.03 2.78 46.66
CA VAL A 320 30.36 2.18 47.82
C VAL A 320 31.26 1.12 48.49
N ALA A 321 31.90 0.27 47.70
CA ALA A 321 32.83 -0.73 48.25
C ALA A 321 34.01 -0.07 48.96
N LYS A 322 34.50 1.07 48.46
CA LYS A 322 35.56 1.85 49.12
C LYS A 322 35.08 2.57 50.38
N SER A 323 33.87 3.12 50.37
CA SER A 323 33.32 3.88 51.50
C SER A 323 32.89 3.00 52.68
N ILE A 324 32.56 1.72 52.45
CA ILE A 324 32.09 0.81 53.49
C ILE A 324 33.14 -0.22 53.91
N ALA A 325 33.76 -0.92 52.95
CA ALA A 325 34.62 -2.07 53.30
C ALA A 325 35.95 -1.65 53.96
N THR A 326 36.53 -0.51 53.54
CA THR A 326 37.81 -0.03 54.08
C THR A 326 37.69 0.46 55.53
N PRO A 327 36.67 1.24 55.92
CA PRO A 327 36.47 1.61 57.32
C PRO A 327 36.13 0.41 58.23
N ILE A 328 35.30 -0.54 57.77
CA ILE A 328 35.00 -1.75 58.55
C ILE A 328 36.29 -2.54 58.85
N GLN A 329 37.16 -2.71 57.86
CA GLN A 329 38.43 -3.41 58.05
C GLN A 329 39.34 -2.71 59.09
N SER A 330 39.32 -1.37 59.11
CA SER A 330 40.06 -0.58 60.10
C SER A 330 39.52 -0.77 61.53
N LEU A 331 38.19 -0.92 61.70
CA LEU A 331 37.58 -1.19 63.01
C LEU A 331 37.86 -2.63 63.48
N VAL A 332 37.87 -3.60 62.56
CA VAL A 332 38.23 -5.00 62.86
C VAL A 332 39.69 -5.10 63.33
N GLU A 333 40.61 -4.41 62.65
CA GLU A 333 42.04 -4.36 63.05
C GLU A 333 42.23 -3.67 64.41
N ALA A 334 41.46 -2.62 64.70
CA ALA A 334 41.46 -1.95 66.00
C ALA A 334 40.96 -2.88 67.12
N ALA A 335 39.84 -3.58 66.91
CA ALA A 335 39.30 -4.54 67.87
C ALA A 335 40.28 -5.70 68.14
N GLN A 336 40.98 -6.19 67.11
CA GLN A 336 42.04 -7.21 67.28
C GLN A 336 43.26 -6.68 68.04
N SER A 337 43.59 -5.40 67.89
CA SER A 337 44.70 -4.76 68.61
C SER A 337 44.38 -4.56 70.10
N VAL A 338 43.15 -4.12 70.40
CA VAL A 338 42.63 -4.04 71.78
C VAL A 338 42.63 -5.42 72.45
N ALA A 339 42.22 -6.47 71.73
CA ALA A 339 42.24 -7.84 72.24
C ALA A 339 43.65 -8.37 72.55
N LYS A 340 44.69 -7.79 71.93
CA LYS A 340 46.11 -8.12 72.18
C LYS A 340 46.76 -7.21 73.23
N GLY A 341 45.99 -6.33 73.88
CA GLY A 341 46.46 -5.45 74.96
C GLY A 341 46.97 -4.09 74.51
N ASP A 342 46.81 -3.71 73.24
CA ASP A 342 47.12 -2.36 72.76
C ASP A 342 45.86 -1.49 72.74
N TYR A 343 45.63 -0.79 73.85
CA TYR A 343 44.46 0.07 74.06
C TYR A 343 44.58 1.46 73.39
N LYS A 344 45.69 1.76 72.71
CA LYS A 344 45.90 3.06 72.03
C LYS A 344 45.64 3.00 70.52
N ALA A 345 45.47 1.81 69.96
CA ALA A 345 45.31 1.57 68.52
C ALA A 345 43.85 1.76 68.01
N ILE A 346 43.14 2.78 68.49
CA ILE A 346 41.79 3.09 67.98
C ILE A 346 41.88 4.14 66.87
N PRO A 347 41.34 3.87 65.65
CA PRO A 347 41.39 4.81 64.54
C PRO A 347 40.55 6.07 64.78
N ASP A 348 40.97 7.19 64.18
CA ASP A 348 40.33 8.51 64.31
C ASP A 348 38.88 8.50 63.78
N GLY A 349 37.97 9.07 64.55
CA GLY A 349 36.54 9.17 64.25
C GLY A 349 36.24 9.93 62.94
N LYS A 350 37.12 10.83 62.51
CA LYS A 350 36.97 11.59 61.24
C LYS A 350 36.95 10.73 59.97
N LYS A 351 37.33 9.46 60.06
CA LYS A 351 37.32 8.50 58.94
C LYS A 351 36.01 7.71 58.82
N PHE A 352 35.04 7.94 59.71
CA PHE A 352 33.79 7.18 59.81
C PHE A 352 32.60 8.13 59.81
N ASN A 353 31.52 7.74 59.11
CA ASN A 353 30.25 8.46 59.06
C ASN A 353 29.10 7.47 59.32
N GLY A 354 27.94 7.98 59.72
CA GLY A 354 26.75 7.16 60.00
C GLY A 354 26.98 6.11 61.09
N GLU A 355 26.44 4.91 60.90
CA GLU A 355 26.46 3.81 61.86
C GLU A 355 27.88 3.30 62.16
N LEU A 356 28.82 3.48 61.23
CA LEU A 356 30.24 3.13 61.45
C LEU A 356 30.94 4.07 62.42
N LEU A 357 30.51 5.35 62.49
CA LEU A 357 30.99 6.29 63.52
C LEU A 357 30.44 5.91 64.89
N THR A 358 29.15 5.56 64.96
CA THR A 358 28.52 5.06 66.20
C THR A 358 29.24 3.80 66.71
N LEU A 359 29.57 2.87 65.82
CA LEU A 359 30.32 1.66 66.17
C LEU A 359 31.75 1.97 66.65
N GLN A 360 32.43 2.92 66.02
CA GLN A 360 33.75 3.39 66.45
C GLN A 360 33.70 4.05 67.85
N GLN A 361 32.69 4.88 68.10
CA GLN A 361 32.49 5.54 69.40
C GLN A 361 32.16 4.53 70.51
N ALA A 362 31.32 3.53 70.21
CA ALA A 362 31.03 2.43 71.13
C ALA A 362 32.30 1.62 71.45
N LEU A 363 33.12 1.29 70.44
CA LEU A 363 34.41 0.61 70.64
C LEU A 363 35.38 1.48 71.48
N LYS A 364 35.42 2.79 71.26
CA LYS A 364 36.20 3.76 72.04
C LYS A 364 35.74 3.82 73.50
N SER A 365 34.43 3.87 73.74
CA SER A 365 33.85 3.89 75.09
C SER A 365 34.11 2.58 75.82
N MET A 366 34.00 1.43 75.14
CA MET A 366 34.33 0.11 75.69
C MET A 366 35.79 0.03 76.14
N VAL A 367 36.74 0.56 75.35
CA VAL A 367 38.17 0.61 75.72
C VAL A 367 38.42 1.58 76.88
N ALA A 368 37.72 2.71 76.94
CA ALA A 368 37.80 3.63 78.08
C ALA A 368 37.30 2.98 79.37
N SER A 369 36.13 2.31 79.33
CA SER A 369 35.61 1.56 80.47
C SER A 369 36.53 0.41 80.89
N LEU A 370 37.12 -0.33 79.94
CA LEU A 370 38.15 -1.35 80.24
C LEU A 370 39.39 -0.73 80.91
N SER A 371 39.83 0.45 80.47
CA SER A 371 40.94 1.18 81.08
C SER A 371 40.63 1.72 82.47
N ASP A 372 39.39 2.13 82.73
CA ASP A 372 38.95 2.63 84.04
C ASP A 372 38.69 1.49 85.02
N LEU A 373 38.22 0.34 84.54
CA LEU A 373 38.03 -0.89 85.33
C LEU A 373 39.38 -1.54 85.68
N ILE A 374 40.43 -1.31 84.88
CA ILE A 374 41.82 -1.64 85.22
C ILE A 374 42.42 -0.64 86.26
N LYS A 375 41.85 0.58 86.38
CA LYS A 375 42.32 1.61 87.33
C LYS A 375 41.59 1.63 88.68
N ALA A 376 40.49 0.90 88.82
CA ALA A 376 39.68 0.89 90.04
C ALA A 376 39.69 -0.47 90.73
N THR A 377 40.65 -0.65 91.64
CA THR A 377 40.58 -1.60 92.76
C THR A 377 40.86 -0.84 94.06
N GLU A 378 40.00 -1.06 95.07
CA GLU A 378 40.03 -0.55 96.46
C GLU A 378 39.70 0.95 96.67
N GLU A 379 38.91 1.41 97.64
CA GLU A 379 38.14 0.78 98.72
C GLU A 379 37.15 1.82 99.34
N LYS A 380 36.26 1.31 100.19
CA LYS A 380 35.14 1.92 100.94
C LYS A 380 35.52 3.08 101.90
N SER A 381 34.52 3.86 102.36
CA SER A 381 34.01 3.79 103.75
C SER A 381 32.86 4.77 104.03
N LEU A 382 31.97 4.34 104.92
CA LEU A 382 30.70 4.92 105.36
C LEU A 382 30.72 4.99 106.90
N GLU A 383 30.42 6.13 107.52
CA GLU A 383 29.89 6.32 108.90
C GLU A 383 29.77 7.85 109.14
N ALA A 384 28.86 8.46 109.89
CA ALA A 384 27.90 7.99 110.89
C ALA A 384 26.75 9.01 111.06
N GLU A 385 25.60 8.49 111.47
CA GLU A 385 24.41 9.19 111.92
C GLU A 385 24.52 9.73 113.37
N ASN A 386 23.94 10.93 113.56
CA ASN A 386 22.99 11.32 114.62
C ASN A 386 23.39 11.85 116.02
N GLN A 387 22.52 12.83 116.40
CA GLN A 387 22.19 13.46 117.69
C GLN A 387 22.93 14.79 118.00
N THR A 388 22.33 15.94 118.30
CA THR A 388 20.94 16.34 118.65
C THR A 388 20.90 17.88 118.70
N ARG A 389 20.11 18.59 117.88
CA ARG A 389 18.78 19.19 118.20
C ARG A 389 18.77 19.95 119.55
N LEU A 390 18.86 21.29 119.64
CA LEU A 390 17.91 22.33 119.22
C LEU A 390 18.49 23.72 119.53
N ALA A 391 18.41 24.65 118.58
CA ALA A 391 18.23 26.11 118.72
C ALA A 391 18.71 26.73 117.40
N LYS A 392 17.91 27.33 116.52
CA LYS A 392 16.59 27.94 116.64
C LYS A 392 16.02 28.06 115.23
N ASP A 393 14.72 27.84 115.13
CA ASP A 393 13.85 28.32 114.05
C ASP A 393 14.16 29.78 113.68
N ALA A 394 14.43 30.02 112.40
CA ALA A 394 14.28 31.30 111.69
C ALA A 394 14.75 31.27 110.21
N LEU A 395 15.22 30.13 109.67
CA LEU A 395 15.72 30.07 108.28
C LEU A 395 15.15 28.92 107.41
N ALA A 396 14.24 28.09 107.95
CA ALA A 396 13.68 26.95 107.22
C ALA A 396 12.57 27.37 106.22
N ASP A 397 11.69 28.29 106.61
CA ASP A 397 10.54 28.68 105.77
C ASP A 397 10.93 29.48 104.51
N ALA A 398 12.14 30.04 104.44
CA ALA A 398 12.63 30.79 103.28
C ALA A 398 13.41 29.92 102.28
N GLU A 399 13.99 28.79 102.70
CA GLU A 399 14.68 27.85 101.80
C GLU A 399 13.76 26.76 101.26
N ASP A 400 12.74 26.34 102.01
CA ASP A 400 11.75 25.37 101.52
C ASP A 400 10.81 25.97 100.47
N ALA A 401 10.37 27.23 100.65
CA ALA A 401 9.64 27.95 99.60
C ALA A 401 10.50 28.23 98.36
N ARG A 402 11.83 28.41 98.52
CA ARG A 402 12.75 28.62 97.39
C ARG A 402 13.09 27.31 96.68
N ARG A 403 13.18 26.18 97.39
CA ARG A 403 13.32 24.83 96.79
C ARG A 403 12.04 24.33 96.13
N GLU A 404 10.86 24.57 96.70
CA GLU A 404 9.59 24.32 96.03
C GLU A 404 9.43 25.23 94.80
N ALA A 405 9.77 26.52 94.89
CA ALA A 405 9.75 27.41 93.73
C ALA A 405 10.79 27.03 92.66
N ASP A 406 12.02 26.67 93.02
CA ASP A 406 13.06 26.27 92.08
C ASP A 406 12.78 24.88 91.45
N SER A 407 12.18 23.95 92.21
CA SER A 407 11.74 22.64 91.68
C SER A 407 10.48 22.75 90.81
N ALA A 408 9.50 23.57 91.19
CA ALA A 408 8.33 23.87 90.36
C ALA A 408 8.72 24.65 89.11
N LYS A 409 9.69 25.56 89.19
CA LYS A 409 10.25 26.28 88.04
C LYS A 409 11.02 25.36 87.10
N ARG A 410 11.85 24.44 87.63
CA ARG A 410 12.50 23.40 86.82
C ARG A 410 11.50 22.44 86.20
N ALA A 411 10.49 21.99 86.95
CA ALA A 411 9.44 21.13 86.44
C ALA A 411 8.63 21.82 85.33
N GLY A 412 8.28 23.10 85.51
CA GLY A 412 7.62 23.92 84.49
C GLY A 412 8.49 24.18 83.27
N MET A 413 9.80 24.43 83.44
CA MET A 413 10.76 24.56 82.34
C MET A 413 10.94 23.26 81.55
N LEU A 414 11.06 22.12 82.25
CA LEU A 414 11.14 20.80 81.61
C LEU A 414 9.86 20.48 80.85
N GLN A 415 8.69 20.73 81.45
CA GLN A 415 7.42 20.53 80.78
C GLN A 415 7.27 21.44 79.54
N ALA A 416 7.70 22.71 79.63
CA ALA A 416 7.71 23.61 78.48
C ALA A 416 8.70 23.17 77.39
N ALA A 417 9.88 22.68 77.77
CA ALA A 417 10.89 22.14 76.86
C ALA A 417 10.39 20.87 76.14
N GLU A 418 9.74 19.96 76.86
CA GLU A 418 9.11 18.75 76.30
C GLU A 418 7.99 19.12 75.32
N HIS A 419 7.18 20.13 75.66
CA HIS A 419 6.09 20.58 74.79
C HIS A 419 6.61 21.28 73.52
N LEU A 420 7.67 22.08 73.65
CA LEU A 420 8.36 22.73 72.52
C LEU A 420 9.06 21.70 71.62
N GLU A 421 9.66 20.66 72.18
CA GLU A 421 10.29 19.57 71.41
C GLU A 421 9.27 18.85 70.53
N ILE A 422 8.06 18.58 71.02
CA ILE A 422 6.98 18.01 70.21
C ILE A 422 6.63 18.95 69.04
N ILE A 423 6.53 20.26 69.28
CA ILE A 423 6.21 21.25 68.24
C ILE A 423 7.35 21.32 67.20
N VAL A 424 8.61 21.37 67.63
CA VAL A 424 9.77 21.40 66.72
C VAL A 424 9.85 20.13 65.87
N ASN A 425 9.60 18.95 66.46
CA ASN A 425 9.54 17.70 65.71
C ASN A 425 8.41 17.69 64.67
N GLN A 426 7.24 18.26 65.00
CA GLN A 426 6.14 18.43 64.04
C GLN A 426 6.50 19.39 62.92
N VAL A 427 7.10 20.55 63.22
CA VAL A 427 7.53 21.53 62.21
C VAL A 427 8.61 20.95 61.30
N THR A 428 9.56 20.21 61.87
CA THR A 428 10.62 19.54 61.10
C THR A 428 10.05 18.50 60.15
N SER A 429 9.13 17.65 60.64
CA SER A 429 8.46 16.64 59.81
C SER A 429 7.63 17.29 58.69
N ALA A 430 6.83 18.31 59.02
CA ALA A 430 6.04 19.05 58.04
C ALA A 430 6.92 19.77 57.01
N SER A 431 8.08 20.29 57.41
CA SER A 431 9.03 20.94 56.50
C SER A 431 9.67 19.94 55.53
N GLN A 432 9.99 18.73 55.99
CA GLN A 432 10.51 17.66 55.14
C GLN A 432 9.46 17.20 54.11
N GLU A 433 8.21 17.02 54.54
CA GLU A 433 7.09 16.65 53.67
C GLU A 433 6.82 17.76 52.64
N LEU A 434 6.81 19.02 53.07
CA LEU A 434 6.65 20.18 52.18
C LEU A 434 7.81 20.31 51.19
N SER A 435 9.05 20.02 51.60
CA SER A 435 10.20 20.01 50.69
C SER A 435 10.06 18.94 49.60
N ALA A 436 9.55 17.75 49.94
CA ALA A 436 9.29 16.70 48.96
C ALA A 436 8.19 17.13 47.97
N GLN A 437 7.10 17.72 48.47
CA GLN A 437 5.99 18.23 47.66
C GLN A 437 6.41 19.35 46.70
N ILE A 438 7.31 20.25 47.15
CA ILE A 438 7.88 21.32 46.32
C ILE A 438 8.68 20.73 45.16
N GLU A 439 9.53 19.75 45.42
CA GLU A 439 10.37 19.16 44.38
C GLU A 439 9.55 18.31 43.38
N GLU A 440 8.51 17.62 43.87
CA GLU A 440 7.52 16.96 43.00
C GLU A 440 6.79 17.97 42.10
N SER A 441 6.32 19.08 42.68
CA SER A 441 5.60 20.13 41.93
C SER A 441 6.49 20.81 40.89
N ARG A 442 7.77 21.05 41.24
CA ARG A 442 8.78 21.60 40.32
C ARG A 442 9.08 20.64 39.17
N ALA A 443 9.26 19.35 39.46
CA ALA A 443 9.47 18.33 38.44
C ALA A 443 8.24 18.20 37.52
N GLY A 444 7.02 18.24 38.09
CA GLY A 444 5.78 18.22 37.32
C GLY A 444 5.62 19.44 36.41
N ALA A 445 5.98 20.63 36.89
CA ALA A 445 5.95 21.86 36.08
C ALA A 445 6.98 21.83 34.93
N GLU A 446 8.19 21.30 35.15
CA GLU A 446 9.18 21.17 34.08
C GLU A 446 8.74 20.12 33.03
N GLN A 447 8.17 19.00 33.47
CA GLN A 447 7.57 18.02 32.56
C GLN A 447 6.41 18.64 31.75
N GLN A 448 5.60 19.50 32.38
CA GLN A 448 4.53 20.21 31.70
C GLN A 448 5.09 21.13 30.60
N ARG A 449 6.19 21.86 30.86
CA ARG A 449 6.87 22.68 29.82
C ARG A 449 7.35 21.86 28.64
N GLU A 450 7.97 20.71 28.87
CA GLU A 450 8.42 19.81 27.79
C GLU A 450 7.22 19.39 26.91
N ARG A 451 6.13 18.92 27.54
CA ARG A 451 4.92 18.48 26.84
C ARG A 451 4.23 19.61 26.08
N THR A 452 4.23 20.82 26.64
CA THR A 452 3.68 22.01 26.01
C THR A 452 4.53 22.45 24.81
N THR A 453 5.85 22.28 24.85
CA THR A 453 6.74 22.56 23.71
C THR A 453 6.53 21.55 22.57
N GLU A 454 6.37 20.27 22.91
CA GLU A 454 5.99 19.24 21.93
C GLU A 454 4.63 19.57 21.29
N ALA A 455 3.63 19.96 22.09
CA ALA A 455 2.32 20.37 21.60
C ALA A 455 2.40 21.59 20.68
N ALA A 456 3.19 22.61 21.02
CA ALA A 456 3.41 23.79 20.17
C ALA A 456 3.97 23.40 18.79
N THR A 457 4.98 22.52 18.78
CA THR A 457 5.58 22.01 17.54
C THR A 457 4.55 21.26 16.69
N ALA A 458 3.75 20.39 17.31
CA ALA A 458 2.68 19.66 16.61
C ALA A 458 1.60 20.60 16.06
N MET A 459 1.31 21.71 16.75
CA MET A 459 0.37 22.73 16.27
C MET A 459 0.91 23.53 15.09
N GLU A 460 2.22 23.80 15.03
CA GLU A 460 2.85 24.40 13.85
C GLU A 460 2.77 23.48 12.63
N GLU A 461 3.05 22.18 12.80
CA GLU A 461 2.89 21.17 11.74
C GLU A 461 1.43 21.02 11.29
N MET A 462 0.48 21.10 12.24
CA MET A 462 -0.95 21.10 11.94
C MET A 462 -1.35 22.32 11.12
N ASN A 463 -0.86 23.51 11.45
CA ASN A 463 -1.16 24.73 10.70
C ASN A 463 -0.66 24.64 9.25
N ALA A 464 0.57 24.14 9.06
CA ALA A 464 1.12 23.90 7.72
C ALA A 464 0.25 22.92 6.92
N SER A 465 -0.19 21.83 7.55
CA SER A 465 -1.05 20.83 6.93
C SER A 465 -2.43 21.39 6.55
N VAL A 466 -3.04 22.18 7.44
CA VAL A 466 -4.33 22.84 7.21
C VAL A 466 -4.23 23.83 6.04
N PHE A 467 -3.15 24.59 5.95
CA PHE A 467 -2.89 25.49 4.83
C PHE A 467 -2.76 24.73 3.51
N GLU A 468 -2.05 23.60 3.50
CA GLU A 468 -1.91 22.75 2.33
C GLU A 468 -3.27 22.18 1.88
N VAL A 469 -4.13 21.74 2.83
CA VAL A 469 -5.49 21.28 2.52
C VAL A 469 -6.34 22.41 1.92
N ALA A 470 -6.26 23.63 2.45
CA ALA A 470 -6.98 24.78 1.91
C ALA A 470 -6.53 25.10 0.47
N GLN A 471 -5.22 25.11 0.22
CA GLN A 471 -4.64 25.35 -1.11
C GLN A 471 -5.05 24.26 -2.11
N ASN A 472 -4.92 22.98 -1.73
CA ASN A 472 -5.31 21.85 -2.56
C ASN A 472 -6.82 21.86 -2.86
N SER A 473 -7.64 22.25 -1.89
CA SER A 473 -9.08 22.42 -2.10
C SER A 473 -9.37 23.54 -3.11
N SER A 474 -8.69 24.68 -3.01
CA SER A 474 -8.85 25.76 -3.99
C SER A 474 -8.51 25.30 -5.42
N GLN A 475 -7.40 24.56 -5.59
CA GLN A 475 -6.98 24.02 -6.88
C GLN A 475 -7.92 22.92 -7.41
N ALA A 476 -8.47 22.08 -6.53
CA ALA A 476 -9.47 21.09 -6.88
C ALA A 476 -10.78 21.75 -7.36
N ALA A 477 -11.21 22.86 -6.71
CA ALA A 477 -12.39 23.61 -7.12
C ALA A 477 -12.20 24.27 -8.50
N GLU A 478 -11.01 24.81 -8.79
CA GLU A 478 -10.67 25.33 -10.12
C GLU A 478 -10.69 24.22 -11.18
N SER A 479 -10.15 23.04 -10.85
CA SER A 479 -10.15 21.88 -11.75
C SER A 479 -11.57 21.38 -12.03
N ALA A 480 -12.44 21.38 -11.02
CA ALA A 480 -13.86 21.07 -11.16
C ALA A 480 -14.56 22.09 -12.09
N ASP A 481 -14.34 23.38 -11.91
CA ASP A 481 -14.94 24.41 -12.78
C ASP A 481 -14.51 24.24 -14.26
N ASN A 482 -13.23 23.92 -14.49
CA ASN A 482 -12.74 23.60 -15.84
C ASN A 482 -13.39 22.35 -16.43
N ALA A 483 -13.55 21.29 -15.64
CA ALA A 483 -14.23 20.07 -16.06
C ALA A 483 -15.71 20.33 -16.41
N LYS A 484 -16.40 21.15 -15.60
CA LYS A 484 -17.78 21.58 -15.85
C LYS A 484 -17.88 22.27 -17.20
N LYS A 485 -17.02 23.28 -17.44
CA LYS A 485 -16.99 24.02 -18.70
C LYS A 485 -16.72 23.13 -19.92
N GLN A 486 -15.85 22.14 -19.77
CA GLN A 486 -15.54 21.18 -20.83
C GLN A 486 -16.75 20.27 -21.12
N ALA A 487 -17.44 19.79 -20.08
CA ALA A 487 -18.65 18.98 -20.21
C ALA A 487 -19.81 19.77 -20.84
N GLU A 488 -20.04 21.02 -20.42
CA GLU A 488 -21.02 21.93 -21.04
C GLU A 488 -20.70 22.18 -22.53
N THR A 489 -19.43 22.36 -22.86
CA THR A 489 -18.98 22.52 -24.26
C THR A 489 -19.22 21.24 -25.05
N GLY A 490 -18.91 20.08 -24.47
CA GLY A 490 -19.23 18.77 -25.05
C GLY A 490 -20.73 18.60 -25.29
N GLY A 491 -21.57 19.00 -24.33
CA GLY A 491 -23.02 18.92 -24.45
C GLY A 491 -23.55 19.75 -25.62
N LYS A 492 -23.04 20.96 -25.82
CA LYS A 492 -23.36 21.81 -26.98
C LYS A 492 -22.94 21.18 -28.31
N ILE A 493 -21.80 20.49 -28.34
CA ILE A 493 -21.34 19.77 -29.54
C ILE A 493 -22.32 18.63 -29.87
N VAL A 494 -22.73 17.86 -28.86
CA VAL A 494 -23.69 16.78 -29.02
C VAL A 494 -25.05 17.30 -29.50
N GLU A 495 -25.54 18.41 -28.95
CA GLU A 495 -26.78 19.05 -29.42
C GLU A 495 -26.70 19.43 -30.90
N ASN A 496 -25.55 19.95 -31.36
CA ASN A 496 -25.32 20.23 -32.78
C ASN A 496 -25.28 18.96 -33.64
N VAL A 497 -24.72 17.87 -33.12
CA VAL A 497 -24.71 16.56 -33.79
C VAL A 497 -26.14 16.03 -33.94
N ILE A 498 -26.96 16.06 -32.88
CA ILE A 498 -28.37 15.65 -32.91
C ILE A 498 -29.14 16.43 -33.99
N ARG A 499 -28.95 17.75 -34.03
CA ARG A 499 -29.56 18.61 -35.07
C ARG A 499 -29.12 18.21 -36.48
N SER A 500 -27.82 17.97 -36.69
CA SER A 500 -27.26 17.57 -37.99
C SER A 500 -27.77 16.19 -38.43
N ILE A 501 -27.89 15.23 -37.49
CA ILE A 501 -28.47 13.91 -37.74
C ILE A 501 -29.95 14.06 -38.16
N GLY A 502 -30.69 14.96 -37.52
CA GLY A 502 -32.06 15.29 -37.91
C GLY A 502 -32.15 15.80 -39.36
N GLU A 503 -31.28 16.71 -39.76
CA GLU A 503 -31.21 17.22 -41.14
C GLU A 503 -30.89 16.10 -42.15
N VAL A 504 -29.96 15.20 -41.81
CA VAL A 504 -29.63 14.04 -42.66
C VAL A 504 -30.81 13.07 -42.77
N ASN A 505 -31.57 12.86 -41.68
CA ASN A 505 -32.77 12.02 -41.71
C ASN A 505 -33.84 12.60 -42.65
N THR A 506 -34.06 13.92 -42.61
CA THR A 506 -34.97 14.61 -43.51
C THR A 506 -34.53 14.45 -44.97
N ALA A 507 -33.24 14.69 -45.27
CA ALA A 507 -32.70 14.54 -46.61
C ALA A 507 -32.82 13.10 -47.15
N ALA A 508 -32.61 12.09 -46.30
CA ALA A 508 -32.81 10.69 -46.66
C ALA A 508 -34.29 10.39 -46.98
N GLY A 509 -35.22 10.96 -46.21
CA GLY A 509 -36.66 10.85 -46.48
C GLY A 509 -37.08 11.51 -47.80
N GLU A 510 -36.58 12.71 -48.10
CA GLU A 510 -36.82 13.39 -49.37
C GLU A 510 -36.28 12.59 -50.56
N MET A 511 -35.09 12.00 -50.43
CA MET A 511 -34.48 11.17 -51.47
C MET A 511 -35.28 9.88 -51.69
N ALA A 512 -35.77 9.24 -50.62
CA ALA A 512 -36.64 8.08 -50.72
C ALA A 512 -37.94 8.41 -51.49
N GLY A 513 -38.57 9.55 -51.19
CA GLY A 513 -39.76 10.02 -51.92
C GLY A 513 -39.48 10.30 -53.40
N GLY A 514 -38.36 10.96 -53.71
CA GLY A 514 -37.97 11.22 -55.11
C GLY A 514 -37.69 9.94 -55.90
N LEU A 515 -37.11 8.92 -55.26
CA LEU A 515 -36.92 7.60 -55.87
C LEU A 515 -38.27 6.89 -56.07
N GLU A 516 -39.21 6.98 -55.14
CA GLU A 516 -40.55 6.40 -55.31
C GLU A 516 -41.26 6.99 -56.53
N ASP A 517 -41.19 8.31 -56.71
CA ASP A 517 -41.74 8.99 -57.89
C ASP A 517 -41.05 8.57 -59.19
N LEU A 518 -39.71 8.43 -59.19
CA LEU A 518 -38.96 7.91 -60.34
C LEU A 518 -39.40 6.46 -60.68
N GLY A 519 -39.62 5.63 -59.66
CA GLY A 519 -40.12 4.27 -59.82
C GLY A 519 -41.50 4.25 -60.49
N ARG A 520 -42.42 5.15 -60.06
CA ARG A 520 -43.75 5.30 -60.65
C ARG A 520 -43.68 5.78 -62.10
N GLN A 521 -42.79 6.71 -62.43
CA GLN A 521 -42.57 7.16 -63.81
C GLN A 521 -42.01 6.04 -64.69
N ALA A 522 -41.02 5.28 -64.20
CA ALA A 522 -40.46 4.14 -64.92
C ALA A 522 -41.52 3.05 -65.16
N GLN A 523 -42.43 2.81 -64.21
CA GLN A 523 -43.57 1.91 -64.41
C GLN A 523 -44.52 2.41 -65.50
N GLY A 524 -44.81 3.72 -65.53
CA GLY A 524 -45.59 4.35 -66.60
C GLY A 524 -44.95 4.19 -67.98
N ILE A 525 -43.64 4.39 -68.08
CA ILE A 525 -42.90 4.15 -69.33
C ILE A 525 -42.99 2.67 -69.73
N GLY A 526 -42.79 1.74 -68.79
CA GLY A 526 -42.93 0.31 -69.05
C GLY A 526 -44.29 -0.08 -69.64
N HIS A 527 -45.38 0.53 -69.13
CA HIS A 527 -46.71 0.32 -69.70
C HIS A 527 -46.83 0.84 -71.14
N ILE A 528 -46.29 2.03 -71.42
CA ILE A 528 -46.26 2.60 -72.78
C ILE A 528 -45.45 1.70 -73.73
N MET A 529 -44.31 1.17 -73.28
CA MET A 529 -43.48 0.28 -74.08
C MET A 529 -44.18 -1.02 -74.47
N ASN A 530 -45.00 -1.57 -73.56
CA ASN A 530 -45.83 -2.74 -73.87
C ASN A 530 -46.86 -2.42 -74.96
N VAL A 531 -47.55 -1.27 -74.86
CA VAL A 531 -48.50 -0.82 -75.89
C VAL A 531 -47.81 -0.62 -77.24
N ILE A 532 -46.62 -0.01 -77.28
CA ILE A 532 -45.88 0.17 -78.53
C ILE A 532 -45.46 -1.19 -79.12
N THR A 533 -45.06 -2.15 -78.27
CA THR A 533 -44.72 -3.51 -78.70
C THR A 533 -45.94 -4.21 -79.30
N ASP A 534 -47.11 -4.09 -78.67
CA ASP A 534 -48.37 -4.63 -79.19
C ASP A 534 -48.76 -3.99 -80.53
N ILE A 535 -48.60 -2.66 -80.67
CA ILE A 535 -48.85 -1.94 -81.92
C ILE A 535 -47.88 -2.40 -83.02
N ALA A 536 -46.59 -2.58 -82.68
CA ALA A 536 -45.59 -3.05 -83.62
C ALA A 536 -45.88 -4.48 -84.08
N ASP A 537 -46.29 -5.37 -83.17
CA ASP A 537 -46.69 -6.75 -83.51
C ASP A 537 -47.96 -6.78 -84.38
N GLN A 538 -48.96 -5.96 -84.08
CA GLN A 538 -50.14 -5.79 -84.94
C GLN A 538 -49.77 -5.24 -86.33
N THR A 539 -48.86 -4.26 -86.39
CA THR A 539 -48.37 -3.68 -87.64
C THR A 539 -47.61 -4.72 -88.47
N ASN A 540 -46.82 -5.58 -87.81
CA ASN A 540 -46.12 -6.70 -88.41
C ASN A 540 -47.10 -7.71 -89.03
N LEU A 541 -48.18 -8.06 -88.31
CA LEU A 541 -49.25 -8.94 -88.80
C LEU A 541 -50.04 -8.32 -89.97
N LEU A 542 -50.36 -7.03 -89.90
CA LEU A 542 -51.03 -6.30 -90.99
C LEU A 542 -50.16 -6.25 -92.24
N ALA A 543 -48.86 -5.97 -92.08
CA ALA A 543 -47.88 -5.96 -93.15
C ALA A 543 -47.72 -7.35 -93.80
N LEU A 544 -47.71 -8.41 -92.99
CA LEU A 544 -47.68 -9.79 -93.47
C LEU A 544 -48.92 -10.13 -94.31
N ASN A 545 -50.11 -9.79 -93.82
CA ASN A 545 -51.37 -10.01 -94.55
C ASN A 545 -51.40 -9.22 -95.87
N ALA A 546 -50.91 -7.98 -95.87
CA ALA A 546 -50.79 -7.16 -97.07
C ALA A 546 -49.77 -7.74 -98.08
N ALA A 547 -48.63 -8.27 -97.61
CA ALA A 547 -47.64 -8.93 -98.45
C ALA A 547 -48.21 -10.20 -99.11
N ILE A 548 -49.01 -10.98 -98.37
CA ILE A 548 -49.70 -12.16 -98.88
C ILE A 548 -50.69 -11.78 -99.99
N GLU A 549 -51.53 -10.76 -99.77
CA GLU A 549 -52.54 -10.35 -100.76
C GLU A 549 -51.90 -9.69 -101.99
N ALA A 550 -50.80 -8.96 -101.80
CA ALA A 550 -49.98 -8.42 -102.88
C ALA A 550 -49.32 -9.52 -103.74
N ALA A 551 -48.85 -10.61 -103.12
CA ALA A 551 -48.37 -11.79 -103.84
C ALA A 551 -49.50 -12.50 -104.61
N ARG A 552 -50.72 -12.49 -104.07
CA ARG A 552 -51.93 -13.06 -104.68
C ARG A 552 -52.39 -12.32 -105.92
N ALA A 553 -52.15 -11.01 -105.99
CA ALA A 553 -52.45 -10.14 -107.14
C ALA A 553 -51.43 -10.23 -108.29
N GLY A 554 -50.37 -11.03 -108.17
CA GLY A 554 -49.38 -11.27 -109.23
C GLY A 554 -48.59 -10.02 -109.63
N GLU A 555 -48.35 -9.81 -110.94
CA GLU A 555 -47.58 -8.67 -111.47
C GLU A 555 -48.18 -7.29 -111.09
N ALA A 556 -49.50 -7.19 -110.88
CA ALA A 556 -50.16 -5.94 -110.48
C ALA A 556 -49.92 -5.56 -109.00
N GLY A 557 -49.61 -6.52 -108.13
CA GLY A 557 -49.39 -6.32 -106.69
C GLY A 557 -47.93 -6.06 -106.31
N ARG A 558 -47.00 -6.14 -107.26
CA ARG A 558 -45.56 -6.14 -107.00
C ARG A 558 -45.04 -4.87 -106.29
N GLY A 559 -45.60 -3.70 -106.61
CA GLY A 559 -45.27 -2.44 -105.92
C GLY A 559 -45.78 -2.41 -104.47
N PHE A 560 -46.97 -2.97 -104.22
CA PHE A 560 -47.56 -3.09 -102.89
C PHE A 560 -46.80 -4.09 -102.00
N ALA A 561 -46.31 -5.19 -102.56
CA ALA A 561 -45.54 -6.20 -101.84
C ALA A 561 -44.25 -5.61 -101.24
N VAL A 562 -43.54 -4.76 -101.99
CA VAL A 562 -42.31 -4.09 -101.50
C VAL A 562 -42.61 -3.16 -100.33
N VAL A 563 -43.70 -2.39 -100.40
CA VAL A 563 -44.12 -1.51 -99.30
C VAL A 563 -44.51 -2.33 -98.07
N ALA A 564 -45.25 -3.43 -98.25
CA ALA A 564 -45.64 -4.32 -97.15
C ALA A 564 -44.41 -4.94 -96.45
N ASP A 565 -43.41 -5.41 -97.21
CA ASP A 565 -42.16 -5.92 -96.62
C ASP A 565 -41.35 -4.85 -95.89
N GLU A 566 -41.35 -3.60 -96.38
CA GLU A 566 -40.65 -2.51 -95.70
C GLU A 566 -41.36 -2.10 -94.39
N VAL A 567 -42.71 -2.10 -94.38
CA VAL A 567 -43.51 -1.89 -93.15
C VAL A 567 -43.28 -3.04 -92.16
N ARG A 568 -43.17 -4.28 -92.65
CA ARG A 568 -42.86 -5.46 -91.81
C ARG A 568 -41.49 -5.32 -91.13
N LYS A 569 -40.45 -4.96 -91.87
CA LYS A 569 -39.11 -4.70 -91.32
C LYS A 569 -39.09 -3.53 -90.35
N LEU A 570 -39.88 -2.48 -90.60
CA LEU A 570 -39.99 -1.34 -89.70
C LEU A 570 -40.65 -1.74 -88.38
N ALA A 571 -41.69 -2.59 -88.44
CA ALA A 571 -42.34 -3.16 -87.27
C ALA A 571 -41.40 -4.07 -86.48
N GLU A 572 -40.63 -4.95 -87.13
CA GLU A 572 -39.58 -5.78 -86.51
C GLU A 572 -38.53 -4.91 -85.79
N LYS A 573 -37.99 -3.88 -86.46
CA LYS A 573 -37.06 -2.93 -85.84
C LYS A 573 -37.66 -2.17 -84.66
N THR A 574 -38.96 -1.85 -84.73
CA THR A 574 -39.67 -1.18 -83.64
C THR A 574 -39.81 -2.11 -82.43
N MET A 575 -40.13 -3.40 -82.63
CA MET A 575 -40.17 -4.40 -81.56
C MET A 575 -38.80 -4.62 -80.90
N ASP A 576 -37.73 -4.67 -81.70
CA ASP A 576 -36.37 -4.81 -81.16
C ASP A 576 -35.98 -3.59 -80.33
N ALA A 577 -36.24 -2.38 -80.84
CA ALA A 577 -35.98 -1.14 -80.11
C ALA A 577 -36.82 -1.02 -78.84
N THR A 578 -38.10 -1.44 -78.87
CA THR A 578 -38.96 -1.39 -77.68
C THR A 578 -38.52 -2.38 -76.62
N LYS A 579 -37.97 -3.53 -77.02
CA LYS A 579 -37.38 -4.52 -76.12
C LYS A 579 -36.12 -4.01 -75.44
N GLU A 580 -35.24 -3.31 -76.17
CA GLU A 580 -34.05 -2.67 -75.58
C GLU A 580 -34.42 -1.58 -74.57
N VAL A 581 -35.38 -0.70 -74.92
CA VAL A 581 -35.89 0.32 -73.99
C VAL A 581 -36.58 -0.32 -72.80
N GLY A 582 -37.37 -1.39 -73.00
CA GLY A 582 -38.00 -2.16 -71.94
C GLY A 582 -36.99 -2.73 -70.94
N ALA A 583 -35.89 -3.30 -71.44
CA ALA A 583 -34.80 -3.79 -70.59
C ALA A 583 -34.14 -2.66 -69.78
N ALA A 584 -33.90 -1.50 -70.39
CA ALA A 584 -33.37 -0.33 -69.69
C ALA A 584 -34.35 0.19 -68.60
N VAL A 585 -35.65 0.23 -68.88
CA VAL A 585 -36.69 0.62 -67.91
C VAL A 585 -36.76 -0.38 -66.75
N SER A 586 -36.72 -1.68 -67.02
CA SER A 586 -36.67 -2.70 -65.96
C SER A 586 -35.40 -2.57 -65.09
N ALA A 587 -34.26 -2.23 -65.68
CA ALA A 587 -33.04 -1.95 -64.92
C ALA A 587 -33.18 -0.71 -64.04
N ILE A 588 -33.83 0.36 -64.52
CA ILE A 588 -34.14 1.56 -63.72
C ILE A 588 -35.09 1.22 -62.57
N GLN A 589 -36.15 0.43 -62.83
CA GLN A 589 -37.09 -0.01 -61.79
C GLN A 589 -36.37 -0.79 -60.69
N ALA A 590 -35.58 -1.80 -61.05
CA ALA A 590 -34.82 -2.61 -60.09
C ALA A 590 -33.79 -1.77 -59.31
N GLY A 591 -33.09 -0.84 -60.00
CA GLY A 591 -32.14 0.07 -59.36
C GLY A 591 -32.80 1.04 -58.37
N THR A 592 -33.99 1.51 -58.71
CA THR A 592 -34.79 2.41 -57.87
C THR A 592 -35.32 1.68 -56.63
N GLU A 593 -35.89 0.48 -56.80
CA GLU A 593 -36.36 -0.35 -55.68
C GLU A 593 -35.23 -0.67 -54.70
N LYS A 594 -34.05 -1.03 -55.23
CA LYS A 594 -32.85 -1.24 -54.39
C LYS A 594 -32.47 0.03 -53.64
N SER A 595 -32.47 1.19 -54.32
CA SER A 595 -32.10 2.47 -53.71
C SER A 595 -33.07 2.88 -52.60
N ILE A 596 -34.38 2.63 -52.77
CA ILE A 596 -35.39 2.85 -51.71
C ILE A 596 -35.08 1.97 -50.49
N LYS A 597 -34.75 0.70 -50.69
CA LYS A 597 -34.37 -0.21 -49.60
C LYS A 597 -33.11 0.25 -48.87
N ASP A 598 -32.11 0.71 -49.61
CA ASP A 598 -30.88 1.24 -49.03
C ASP A 598 -31.14 2.55 -48.26
N MET A 599 -32.06 3.42 -48.72
CA MET A 599 -32.50 4.61 -47.98
C MET A 599 -33.26 4.26 -46.69
N SER A 600 -34.11 3.23 -46.71
CA SER A 600 -34.78 2.75 -45.48
C SER A 600 -33.75 2.29 -44.44
N ARG A 601 -32.74 1.52 -44.84
CA ARG A 601 -31.66 1.10 -43.94
C ARG A 601 -30.85 2.29 -43.43
N ALA A 602 -30.59 3.29 -44.28
CA ALA A 602 -29.90 4.51 -43.87
C ALA A 602 -30.70 5.25 -42.79
N SER A 603 -32.02 5.37 -42.94
CA SER A 603 -32.89 6.00 -41.94
C SER A 603 -32.88 5.23 -40.60
N ASP A 604 -32.90 3.89 -40.63
CA ASP A 604 -32.77 3.07 -39.40
C ASP A 604 -31.43 3.33 -38.68
N MET A 605 -30.31 3.38 -39.42
CA MET A 605 -28.98 3.65 -38.86
C MET A 605 -28.86 5.07 -38.29
N ILE A 606 -29.49 6.05 -38.95
CA ILE A 606 -29.57 7.44 -38.48
C ILE A 606 -30.38 7.51 -37.18
N GLY A 607 -31.48 6.77 -37.08
CA GLY A 607 -32.28 6.65 -35.85
C GLY A 607 -31.46 6.12 -34.67
N ASN A 608 -30.69 5.05 -34.87
CA ASN A 608 -29.79 4.52 -33.84
C ASN A 608 -28.69 5.53 -33.46
N SER A 609 -28.11 6.22 -34.45
CA SER A 609 -27.08 7.25 -34.22
C SER A 609 -27.62 8.42 -33.40
N ASN A 610 -28.88 8.82 -33.63
CA ASN A 610 -29.57 9.82 -32.83
C ASN A 610 -29.74 9.35 -31.37
N GLY A 611 -30.09 8.08 -31.17
CA GLY A 611 -30.17 7.46 -29.84
C GLY A 611 -28.85 7.55 -29.07
N TYR A 612 -27.74 7.12 -29.68
CA TYR A 612 -26.41 7.21 -29.07
C TYR A 612 -25.98 8.65 -28.78
N ALA A 613 -26.27 9.59 -29.69
CA ALA A 613 -25.97 11.00 -29.45
C ALA A 613 -26.79 11.56 -28.28
N SER A 614 -28.07 11.20 -28.16
CA SER A 614 -28.92 11.60 -27.03
C SER A 614 -28.39 11.06 -25.70
N GLU A 615 -28.03 9.78 -25.64
CA GLU A 615 -27.47 9.15 -24.44
C GLU A 615 -26.12 9.78 -24.02
N ALA A 616 -25.27 10.13 -24.99
CA ALA A 616 -24.04 10.87 -24.73
C ALA A 616 -24.32 12.28 -24.17
N GLY A 617 -25.37 12.95 -24.66
CA GLY A 617 -25.82 14.25 -24.15
C GLY A 617 -26.31 14.18 -22.70
N GLU A 618 -27.11 13.16 -22.38
CA GLU A 618 -27.57 12.90 -21.00
C GLU A 618 -26.40 12.60 -20.06
N SER A 619 -25.44 11.79 -20.51
CA SER A 619 -24.23 11.48 -19.75
C SER A 619 -23.41 12.74 -19.44
N LEU A 620 -23.25 13.63 -20.42
CA LEU A 620 -22.56 14.92 -20.22
C LEU A 620 -23.31 15.84 -19.25
N SER A 621 -24.66 15.85 -19.30
CA SER A 621 -25.47 16.57 -18.31
C SER A 621 -25.25 16.03 -16.90
N SER A 622 -25.23 14.71 -16.74
CA SER A 622 -24.96 14.08 -15.44
C SER A 622 -23.55 14.40 -14.93
N ILE A 623 -22.55 14.47 -15.82
CA ILE A 623 -21.19 14.90 -15.45
C ILE A 623 -21.21 16.34 -14.93
N VAL A 624 -21.93 17.26 -15.59
CA VAL A 624 -22.07 18.64 -15.12
C VAL A 624 -22.63 18.69 -13.70
N ASP A 625 -23.71 17.94 -13.42
CA ASP A 625 -24.32 17.90 -12.08
C ASP A 625 -23.37 17.35 -11.00
N ILE A 626 -22.64 16.27 -11.32
CA ILE A 626 -21.65 15.67 -10.40
C ILE A 626 -20.51 16.63 -10.11
N VAL A 627 -20.01 17.32 -11.13
CA VAL A 627 -18.92 18.28 -10.99
C VAL A 627 -19.35 19.50 -10.17
N ASP A 628 -20.59 19.98 -10.32
CA ASP A 628 -21.13 21.09 -9.53
C ASP A 628 -21.18 20.72 -8.04
N SER A 629 -21.74 19.54 -7.72
CA SER A 629 -21.77 19.00 -6.36
C SER A 629 -20.36 18.81 -5.78
N THR A 630 -19.41 18.37 -6.60
CA THR A 630 -18.01 18.23 -6.19
C THR A 630 -17.38 19.59 -5.87
N SER A 631 -17.63 20.61 -6.70
CA SER A 631 -17.15 21.97 -6.48
C SER A 631 -17.67 22.55 -5.16
N ASP A 632 -18.95 22.34 -4.85
CA ASP A 632 -19.55 22.77 -3.59
C ASP A 632 -18.94 22.07 -2.37
N GLN A 633 -18.71 20.75 -2.45
CA GLN A 633 -18.06 20.00 -1.38
C GLN A 633 -16.63 20.48 -1.14
N VAL A 634 -15.87 20.72 -2.21
CA VAL A 634 -14.49 21.22 -2.11
C VAL A 634 -14.45 22.62 -1.50
N ARG A 635 -15.40 23.50 -1.84
CA ARG A 635 -15.54 24.81 -1.17
C ARG A 635 -15.84 24.67 0.32
N ALA A 636 -16.67 23.71 0.71
CA ALA A 636 -16.94 23.44 2.12
C ALA A 636 -15.70 22.96 2.88
N ILE A 637 -14.84 22.14 2.24
CA ILE A 637 -13.55 21.73 2.82
C ILE A 637 -12.65 22.95 3.02
N ALA A 638 -12.53 23.83 2.02
CA ALA A 638 -11.72 25.05 2.13
C ALA A 638 -12.18 25.93 3.32
N THR A 639 -13.49 26.15 3.47
CA THR A 639 -14.05 26.88 4.62
C THR A 639 -13.73 26.18 5.95
N ALA A 640 -13.89 24.86 6.02
CA ALA A 640 -13.56 24.10 7.23
C ALA A 640 -12.06 24.17 7.58
N SER A 641 -11.18 24.22 6.57
CA SER A 641 -9.75 24.43 6.77
C SER A 641 -9.44 25.85 7.29
N GLU A 642 -10.13 26.88 6.81
CA GLU A 642 -10.01 28.24 7.38
C GLU A 642 -10.43 28.28 8.86
N GLU A 643 -11.54 27.61 9.22
CA GLU A 643 -11.98 27.47 10.61
C GLU A 643 -10.97 26.69 11.46
N GLN A 644 -10.41 25.59 10.94
CA GLN A 644 -9.35 24.83 11.62
C GLN A 644 -8.08 25.64 11.82
N SER A 645 -7.72 26.51 10.87
CA SER A 645 -6.57 27.41 11.02
C SER A 645 -6.77 28.36 12.18
N ALA A 646 -7.96 28.96 12.30
CA ALA A 646 -8.31 29.84 13.41
C ALA A 646 -8.27 29.10 14.77
N ALA A 647 -8.82 27.89 14.83
CA ALA A 647 -8.76 27.06 16.04
C ALA A 647 -7.31 26.67 16.40
N SER A 648 -6.48 26.40 15.41
CA SER A 648 -5.07 26.06 15.61
C SER A 648 -4.28 27.22 16.18
N GLU A 649 -4.52 28.45 15.71
CA GLU A 649 -3.93 29.65 16.29
C GLU A 649 -4.36 29.86 17.75
N GLU A 650 -5.63 29.60 18.08
CA GLU A 650 -6.13 29.70 19.45
C GLU A 650 -5.46 28.69 20.38
N ILE A 651 -5.33 27.43 19.93
CA ILE A 651 -4.62 26.40 20.68
C ILE A 651 -3.15 26.77 20.87
N ASN A 652 -2.50 27.37 19.88
CA ASN A 652 -1.10 27.79 20.00
C ASN A 652 -0.94 28.89 21.07
N ARG A 653 -1.85 29.86 21.12
CA ARG A 653 -1.88 30.89 22.19
C ARG A 653 -2.10 30.27 23.57
N ASN A 654 -3.01 29.29 23.68
CA ASN A 654 -3.27 28.59 24.94
C ASN A 654 -2.07 27.76 25.39
N THR A 655 -1.36 27.14 24.44
CA THR A 655 -0.13 26.39 24.68
C THR A 655 0.97 27.31 25.23
N ASP A 656 1.17 28.49 24.64
CA ASP A 656 2.13 29.47 25.13
C ASP A 656 1.79 29.96 26.56
N GLU A 657 0.52 30.19 26.84
CA GLU A 657 0.06 30.58 28.19
C GLU A 657 0.31 29.48 29.23
N VAL A 658 0.08 28.21 28.88
CA VAL A 658 0.38 27.07 29.76
C VAL A 658 1.89 26.96 30.02
N ASN A 659 2.72 27.21 29.00
CA ASN A 659 4.18 27.21 29.14
C ASN A 659 4.64 28.32 30.11
N ARG A 660 4.03 29.51 29.99
CA ARG A 660 4.29 30.64 30.91
C ARG A 660 3.91 30.31 32.35
N ILE A 661 2.72 29.75 32.57
CA ILE A 661 2.25 29.33 33.91
C ILE A 661 3.18 28.27 34.51
N ALA A 662 3.63 27.31 33.72
CA ALA A 662 4.55 26.28 34.18
C ALA A 662 5.92 26.89 34.57
N ALA A 663 6.44 27.85 33.81
CA ALA A 663 7.65 28.59 34.17
C ALA A 663 7.49 29.39 35.48
N GLU A 664 6.36 30.07 35.67
CA GLU A 664 6.04 30.75 36.94
C GLU A 664 5.92 29.78 38.11
N THR A 665 5.40 28.58 37.87
CA THR A 665 5.30 27.52 38.89
C THR A 665 6.67 27.03 39.31
N VAL A 666 7.59 26.79 38.37
CA VAL A 666 8.99 26.44 38.67
C VAL A 666 9.64 27.53 39.54
N GLN A 667 9.49 28.80 39.16
CA GLN A 667 10.04 29.92 39.94
C GLN A 667 9.44 29.97 41.36
N THR A 668 8.12 29.82 41.49
CA THR A 668 7.43 29.84 42.79
C THR A 668 7.87 28.68 43.68
N MET A 669 8.13 27.51 43.10
CA MET A 669 8.66 26.36 43.83
C MET A 669 10.11 26.58 44.28
N GLU A 670 10.94 27.25 43.49
CA GLU A 670 12.29 27.65 43.93
C GLU A 670 12.25 28.62 45.12
N GLU A 671 11.34 29.59 45.12
CA GLU A 671 11.14 30.51 46.23
C GLU A 671 10.62 29.78 47.48
N SER A 672 9.68 28.86 47.30
CA SER A 672 9.13 28.02 48.37
C SER A 672 10.21 27.12 48.98
N ALA A 673 11.08 26.52 48.16
CA ALA A 673 12.21 25.71 48.62
C ALA A 673 13.16 26.51 49.52
N ARG A 674 13.42 27.78 49.20
CA ARG A 674 14.23 28.65 50.06
C ARG A 674 13.56 28.93 51.40
N ALA A 675 12.25 29.20 51.40
CA ALA A 675 11.49 29.43 52.63
C ALA A 675 11.45 28.19 53.54
N VAL A 676 11.29 26.99 52.97
CA VAL A 676 11.30 25.72 53.72
C VAL A 676 12.68 25.40 54.29
N ASN A 677 13.75 25.66 53.54
CA ASN A 677 15.11 25.52 54.07
C ASN A 677 15.37 26.45 55.27
N GLU A 678 14.87 27.69 55.21
CA GLU A 678 14.99 28.63 56.34
C GLU A 678 14.17 28.17 57.57
N LEU A 679 12.96 27.62 57.35
CA LEU A 679 12.16 27.00 58.41
C LEU A 679 12.87 25.80 59.06
N SER A 680 13.54 24.97 58.26
CA SER A 680 14.35 23.86 58.75
C SER A 680 15.50 24.36 59.63
N ARG A 681 16.22 25.39 59.18
CA ARG A 681 17.30 26.04 59.95
C ARG A 681 16.80 26.63 61.28
N LEU A 682 15.67 27.34 61.27
CA LEU A 682 15.06 27.90 62.48
C LEU A 682 14.60 26.81 63.46
N SER A 683 14.15 25.65 62.95
CA SER A 683 13.74 24.50 63.77
C SER A 683 14.94 23.85 64.45
N GLU A 684 16.08 23.72 63.75
CA GLU A 684 17.34 23.25 64.33
C GLU A 684 17.87 24.21 65.43
N GLU A 685 17.81 25.52 65.20
CA GLU A 685 18.15 26.52 66.22
C GLU A 685 17.23 26.41 67.44
N LEU A 686 15.92 26.25 67.24
CA LEU A 686 14.96 26.08 68.34
C LEU A 686 15.24 24.80 69.13
N GLN A 687 15.58 23.70 68.46
CA GLN A 687 15.96 22.44 69.11
C GLN A 687 17.19 22.64 70.01
N SER A 688 18.22 23.35 69.52
CA SER A 688 19.41 23.66 70.32
C SER A 688 19.09 24.49 71.58
N VAL A 689 18.15 25.44 71.47
CA VAL A 689 17.69 26.24 72.62
C VAL A 689 16.94 25.36 73.63
N ILE A 690 16.08 24.44 73.16
CA ILE A 690 15.34 23.49 74.00
C ILE A 690 16.30 22.57 74.76
N ASP A 691 17.32 22.04 74.10
CA ASP A 691 18.33 21.18 74.72
C ASP A 691 19.06 21.93 75.85
N THR A 692 19.44 23.19 75.59
CA THR A 692 20.04 24.06 76.61
C THR A 692 19.09 24.33 77.79
N LEU A 693 17.79 24.40 77.53
CA LEU A 693 16.74 24.63 78.53
C LEU A 693 16.49 23.41 79.43
N LYS A 694 16.72 22.19 78.90
CA LYS A 694 16.67 20.94 79.67
C LYS A 694 17.90 20.74 80.56
N ASP A 695 19.04 21.27 80.14
CA ASP A 695 20.32 21.16 80.85
C ASP A 695 20.52 22.20 81.98
N ALA A 696 19.62 23.19 82.12
CA ALA A 696 19.65 24.27 83.12
C ALA A 696 18.76 23.99 84.36
#